data_AF-A0A143XH05-F1
#
_entry.id   AF-A0A143XH05-F1
#
_cell.length_a   1.000
_cell.length_b   1.000
_cell.length_c   1.000
_cell.angle_alpha   90.00
_cell.angle_beta   90.00
_cell.angle_gamma   90.00
#
_symmetry.space_group_name_H-M   'P 1'
#
loop_
_entity.id
_entity.type
_entity.pdbx_description
1 polymer ?
#
loop_
_entity_poly.entity_id
_entity_poly.type
_entity_poly.pdbx_seq_one_letter_code
_entity_poly.pdbx_strand_id
1 'polypeptide(L)'
;MLFAAMFVTAATAFTSCSNDDSDDLDIPTLEVAPTELNFDEKGGSQTFTITTTGRWAITGAEEQSEWMGVTPDLTGSGNATITVTVDESSEAHKATLKVTVFTTIFGVEKEVDSKNIEITQTAGGVPPVDEVIWSETCGKDDSAADKPFVAEYTGWDKTGVGSSTVTYSGSNTSVRSSGLENKGSGHNEIFFGGAPATFVVNKITMTAEQTNLQLSFIGSRSVKNGEVYDNTFDKANFKVALSADGTNWTDIEYTTTGGETTPYWVTATSDFTLKEAVSELYIRFTANESSVYRLDDMKLETGLGGTVVDLAGGTPPQPGEVSTISEVIAGENGAYTIEGTVVGVNARSFLVKDDTGIILIYLGWDNTTETPVVSYNATVGQKVKVSGTTTTYSKLKQFSETGLTIEKIADGTYTQPAPTVLDGAGFDAYAAAAPVVKYVQYTGVLTISGFYYNVAVEGTNLQGSLAYPIDGSIDASLNGQEIVVTGYAMGMTNKSTMINTLAITVESGTPSTDPAISKVDPASLSFAAAGESKTVTVTTVNTDDTYTIQAASDNTQFVPTVDGNVITVAAAANTTDAAITGTLTVNLMKGAETVDTKTVSMAQAKATSGDVTTIEADFSVLANYPADFPRENANKTAEVKTFTFGGYEYTFAGSTGNGYYMAYIDKEKTQPYIINGKAGAYIELPSVAGKALTRVTLTTRSGASTNVAVGIYDSSNTAVAGGEAVQWSKTTAPLEYTYDLTGTTAGTKYRVYIDKNPTTGKEYNAQFMSIKMEFN
;
A
#
# COMPACT_ATOMS: atom_id res chain seq x y z
N MET A 1 -32.78 59.97 -10.19
CA MET A 1 -34.10 60.50 -9.75
C MET A 1 -34.52 59.64 -8.57
N LEU A 2 -34.34 60.10 -7.31
CA LEU A 2 -35.33 60.79 -6.43
C LEU A 2 -36.49 59.83 -6.04
N PHE A 3 -36.86 59.47 -4.79
CA PHE A 3 -36.95 60.06 -3.43
C PHE A 3 -36.90 58.86 -2.42
N ALA A 4 -36.17 58.81 -1.28
CA ALA A 4 -36.27 59.48 0.04
C ALA A 4 -37.41 59.04 0.99
N ALA A 5 -37.05 58.68 2.25
CA ALA A 5 -37.70 58.95 3.56
C ALA A 5 -37.28 57.87 4.59
N MET A 6 -36.38 58.10 5.56
CA MET A 6 -36.51 58.84 6.83
C MET A 6 -37.55 58.24 7.81
N PHE A 7 -37.09 57.70 8.95
CA PHE A 7 -37.84 57.72 10.21
C PHE A 7 -36.91 57.87 11.41
N VAL A 8 -37.22 58.89 12.22
CA VAL A 8 -36.59 59.29 13.48
C VAL A 8 -37.37 58.67 14.64
N THR A 9 -36.66 58.44 15.74
CA THR A 9 -37.06 57.89 17.04
C THR A 9 -38.19 58.65 17.75
N ALA A 10 -38.98 57.93 18.56
CA ALA A 10 -39.65 58.50 19.73
C ALA A 10 -39.87 57.43 20.81
N ALA A 11 -39.13 57.55 21.91
CA ALA A 11 -39.48 56.91 23.18
C ALA A 11 -40.41 57.86 23.95
N THR A 12 -41.54 57.35 24.44
CA THR A 12 -42.32 58.00 25.50
C THR A 12 -42.61 56.97 26.57
N ALA A 13 -42.11 57.25 27.77
CA ALA A 13 -42.47 56.54 29.00
C ALA A 13 -43.84 57.03 29.49
N PHE A 14 -44.66 56.10 30.00
CA PHE A 14 -45.71 56.38 30.97
C PHE A 14 -45.48 55.49 32.19
N THR A 15 -45.48 56.12 33.37
CA THR A 15 -45.39 55.47 34.68
C THR A 15 -46.78 55.30 35.30
N SER A 16 -47.04 54.11 35.84
CA SER A 16 -47.78 53.80 37.08
C SER A 16 -49.28 54.18 37.24
N CYS A 17 -50.11 53.13 37.43
CA CYS A 17 -51.20 52.92 38.43
C CYS A 17 -52.29 52.02 37.80
N SER A 18 -52.32 50.71 38.10
CA SER A 18 -53.04 50.05 39.22
C SER A 18 -54.57 50.19 39.17
N ASN A 19 -55.26 49.25 38.50
CA ASN A 19 -56.25 48.33 39.08
C ASN A 19 -56.98 47.52 37.99
N ASP A 20 -57.17 46.24 38.28
CA ASP A 20 -58.21 45.31 37.79
C ASP A 20 -58.58 45.34 36.30
N ASP A 21 -57.82 44.56 35.53
CA ASP A 21 -58.35 43.34 34.88
C ASP A 21 -57.17 42.74 34.12
N SER A 22 -56.40 41.87 34.78
CA SER A 22 -55.50 40.98 34.05
C SER A 22 -56.35 39.87 33.45
N ASP A 23 -57.08 40.20 32.38
CA ASP A 23 -57.36 39.23 31.34
C ASP A 23 -56.00 38.77 30.84
N ASP A 24 -55.48 37.70 31.43
CA ASP A 24 -54.30 36.99 30.96
C ASP A 24 -54.65 36.57 29.53
N LEU A 25 -54.20 37.37 28.55
CA LEU A 25 -54.46 37.09 27.15
C LEU A 25 -53.82 35.73 26.89
N ASP A 26 -54.65 34.70 26.69
CA ASP A 26 -54.19 33.36 26.35
C ASP A 26 -53.53 33.44 24.97
N ILE A 27 -52.19 33.57 24.96
CA ILE A 27 -51.38 33.65 23.75
C ILE A 27 -51.11 32.22 23.29
N PRO A 28 -51.65 31.80 22.13
CA PRO A 28 -51.47 30.45 21.66
C PRO A 28 -50.00 30.11 21.38
N THR A 29 -49.57 28.92 21.79
CA THR A 29 -48.26 28.36 21.44
C THR A 29 -48.33 27.63 20.11
N LEU A 30 -47.23 27.58 19.33
CA LEU A 30 -47.17 26.81 18.07
C LEU A 30 -45.98 25.84 18.06
N GLU A 31 -46.28 24.57 17.87
CA GLU A 31 -45.30 23.54 17.54
C GLU A 31 -45.72 22.80 16.28
N VAL A 32 -44.74 22.53 15.41
CA VAL A 32 -44.94 21.83 14.14
C VAL A 32 -43.84 20.78 14.03
N ALA A 33 -44.22 19.53 13.81
CA ALA A 33 -43.27 18.43 13.69
C ALA A 33 -43.78 17.31 12.76
N PRO A 34 -42.93 16.81 11.82
CA PRO A 34 -41.60 17.32 11.49
C PRO A 34 -41.67 18.67 10.74
N THR A 35 -40.55 19.42 10.73
CA THR A 35 -40.42 20.68 9.95
C THR A 35 -39.84 20.46 8.55
N GLU A 36 -39.60 19.21 8.17
CA GLU A 36 -39.11 18.83 6.84
C GLU A 36 -39.81 17.54 6.40
N LEU A 37 -40.23 17.48 5.14
CA LEU A 37 -40.79 16.29 4.49
C LEU A 37 -40.05 16.04 3.18
N ASN A 38 -39.43 14.87 3.06
CA ASN A 38 -38.59 14.52 1.91
C ASN A 38 -39.23 13.36 1.15
N PHE A 39 -39.60 13.61 -0.10
CA PHE A 39 -40.21 12.66 -1.01
C PHE A 39 -39.20 12.23 -2.08
N ASP A 40 -39.30 10.99 -2.52
CA ASP A 40 -38.54 10.52 -3.68
C ASP A 40 -39.29 10.85 -4.98
N GLU A 41 -38.73 10.46 -6.13
CA GLU A 41 -39.33 10.71 -7.44
C GLU A 41 -40.73 10.09 -7.60
N LYS A 42 -41.10 9.08 -6.78
CA LYS A 42 -42.41 8.41 -6.82
C LYS A 42 -43.48 9.20 -6.08
N GLY A 43 -43.09 10.21 -5.31
CA GLY A 43 -43.98 10.97 -4.48
C GLY A 43 -44.55 10.13 -3.33
N GLY A 44 -45.83 10.25 -3.05
CA GLY A 44 -46.51 9.55 -1.96
C GLY A 44 -47.06 10.51 -0.90
N SER A 45 -47.41 10.01 0.28
CA SER A 45 -48.03 10.81 1.33
C SER A 45 -47.24 10.75 2.64
N GLN A 46 -46.96 11.91 3.21
CA GLN A 46 -46.36 12.06 4.54
C GLN A 46 -47.17 13.03 5.38
N THR A 47 -47.00 12.99 6.70
CA THR A 47 -47.79 13.81 7.62
C THR A 47 -46.91 14.65 8.53
N PHE A 48 -47.37 15.86 8.85
CA PHE A 48 -46.86 16.63 9.98
C PHE A 48 -47.98 16.97 10.96
N THR A 49 -47.59 17.25 12.20
CA THR A 49 -48.52 17.61 13.27
C THR A 49 -48.38 19.08 13.61
N ILE A 50 -49.50 19.73 13.87
CA ILE A 50 -49.60 21.07 14.45
C ILE A 50 -50.10 20.89 15.87
N THR A 51 -49.36 21.40 16.85
CA THR A 51 -49.77 21.43 18.25
C THR A 51 -49.90 22.89 18.70
N THR A 52 -51.12 23.29 19.03
CA THR A 52 -51.45 24.66 19.44
C THR A 52 -52.77 24.72 20.21
N THR A 53 -52.94 25.73 21.06
CA THR A 53 -54.22 26.08 21.70
C THR A 53 -55.07 27.04 20.87
N GLY A 54 -54.51 27.60 19.77
CA GLY A 54 -55.12 28.66 18.97
C GLY A 54 -55.64 28.22 17.61
N ARG A 55 -56.12 29.19 16.84
CA ARG A 55 -56.46 29.01 15.43
C ARG A 55 -55.21 29.08 14.56
N TRP A 56 -55.15 28.28 13.50
CA TRP A 56 -54.02 28.26 12.58
C TRP A 56 -54.45 28.28 11.12
N ALA A 57 -53.54 28.74 10.24
CA ALA A 57 -53.66 28.65 8.79
C ALA A 57 -52.32 28.22 8.15
N ILE A 58 -52.40 27.48 7.06
CA ILE A 58 -51.27 27.00 6.25
C ILE A 58 -51.28 27.76 4.93
N THR A 59 -50.19 28.43 4.62
CA THR A 59 -49.99 29.17 3.36
C THR A 59 -48.83 28.58 2.56
N GLY A 60 -48.84 28.78 1.24
CA GLY A 60 -47.82 28.26 0.32
C GLY A 60 -48.21 26.94 -0.37
N ALA A 61 -49.28 26.28 0.08
CA ALA A 61 -49.77 25.04 -0.53
C ALA A 61 -50.44 25.27 -1.90
N GLU A 62 -51.22 26.34 -2.04
CA GLU A 62 -51.95 26.65 -3.27
C GLU A 62 -51.02 26.93 -4.46
N GLU A 63 -49.82 27.47 -4.21
CA GLU A 63 -48.82 27.77 -5.25
C GLU A 63 -48.16 26.50 -5.82
N GLN A 64 -48.40 25.34 -5.20
CA GLN A 64 -47.74 24.07 -5.52
C GLN A 64 -48.75 22.99 -5.94
N SER A 65 -50.00 23.36 -6.21
CA SER A 65 -51.10 22.43 -6.50
C SER A 65 -50.92 21.60 -7.78
N GLU A 66 -49.89 21.89 -8.57
CA GLU A 66 -49.56 21.14 -9.79
C GLU A 66 -48.82 19.83 -9.51
N TRP A 67 -48.17 19.69 -8.33
CA TRP A 67 -47.39 18.50 -7.97
C TRP A 67 -47.54 18.08 -6.49
N MET A 68 -48.24 18.88 -5.68
CA MET A 68 -48.42 18.65 -4.24
C MET A 68 -49.85 19.00 -3.78
N GLY A 69 -50.46 18.11 -3.00
CA GLY A 69 -51.74 18.29 -2.30
C GLY A 69 -51.58 18.29 -0.78
N VAL A 70 -52.46 19.02 -0.08
CA VAL A 70 -52.48 19.09 1.40
C VAL A 70 -53.89 18.87 1.93
N THR A 71 -54.07 17.97 2.89
CA THR A 71 -55.38 17.58 3.47
C THR A 71 -55.31 17.46 5.00
N PRO A 72 -56.44 17.56 5.74
CA PRO A 72 -57.81 17.77 5.27
C PRO A 72 -58.16 19.23 4.96
N ASP A 73 -57.66 20.21 5.72
CA ASP A 73 -57.98 21.64 5.57
C ASP A 73 -56.73 22.53 5.74
N LEU A 74 -56.68 23.67 5.04
CA LEU A 74 -55.60 24.66 5.18
C LEU A 74 -55.79 25.62 6.36
N THR A 75 -56.90 25.51 7.09
CA THR A 75 -57.18 26.31 8.29
C THR A 75 -57.83 25.45 9.35
N GLY A 76 -57.56 25.71 10.63
CA GLY A 76 -58.17 24.97 11.72
C GLY A 76 -57.96 25.61 13.08
N SER A 77 -58.28 24.87 14.14
CA SER A 77 -58.09 25.29 15.53
C SER A 77 -57.69 24.11 16.40
N GLY A 78 -56.80 24.35 17.37
CA GLY A 78 -56.27 23.27 18.21
C GLY A 78 -55.29 22.38 17.43
N ASN A 79 -54.97 21.22 18.02
CA ASN A 79 -54.03 20.28 17.40
C ASN A 79 -54.61 19.64 16.14
N ALA A 80 -53.75 19.39 15.16
CA ALA A 80 -54.13 18.72 13.91
C ALA A 80 -52.98 17.88 13.34
N THR A 81 -53.34 16.84 12.57
CA THR A 81 -52.41 16.10 11.72
C THR A 81 -52.75 16.43 10.27
N ILE A 82 -51.75 16.93 9.55
CA ILE A 82 -51.87 17.37 8.17
C ILE A 82 -51.13 16.37 7.29
N THR A 83 -51.76 15.92 6.22
CA THR A 83 -51.15 15.05 5.22
C THR A 83 -50.77 15.86 3.99
N VAL A 84 -49.50 15.78 3.61
CA VAL A 84 -48.95 16.27 2.35
C VAL A 84 -48.82 15.08 1.41
N THR A 85 -49.42 15.18 0.24
CA THR A 85 -49.31 14.21 -0.85
C THR A 85 -48.54 14.84 -1.99
N VAL A 86 -47.49 14.19 -2.46
CA VAL A 86 -46.68 14.61 -3.61
C VAL A 86 -46.91 13.61 -4.75
N ASP A 87 -47.11 14.11 -5.96
CA ASP A 87 -47.25 13.27 -7.16
C ASP A 87 -45.88 12.77 -7.64
N GLU A 88 -45.86 11.65 -8.36
CA GLU A 88 -44.66 11.15 -9.02
C GLU A 88 -44.11 12.20 -10.01
N SER A 89 -42.81 12.48 -9.94
CA SER A 89 -42.12 13.46 -10.80
C SER A 89 -40.70 13.02 -11.13
N SER A 90 -40.32 13.13 -12.41
CA SER A 90 -38.93 12.97 -12.85
C SER A 90 -38.07 14.22 -12.62
N GLU A 91 -38.68 15.33 -12.21
CA GLU A 91 -37.99 16.60 -11.93
C GLU A 91 -37.91 16.83 -10.41
N ALA A 92 -36.83 17.48 -9.95
CA ALA A 92 -36.70 17.83 -8.54
C ALA A 92 -37.62 19.01 -8.22
N HIS A 93 -38.37 18.89 -7.13
CA HIS A 93 -39.24 19.96 -6.66
C HIS A 93 -38.87 20.38 -5.24
N LYS A 94 -39.10 21.67 -4.94
CA LYS A 94 -38.92 22.20 -3.59
C LYS A 94 -40.02 23.22 -3.29
N ALA A 95 -40.64 23.09 -2.10
CA ALA A 95 -41.64 24.00 -1.58
C ALA A 95 -41.43 24.29 -0.10
N THR A 96 -41.98 25.42 0.36
CA THR A 96 -42.04 25.77 1.78
C THR A 96 -43.50 26.06 2.15
N LEU A 97 -44.05 25.32 3.10
CA LEU A 97 -45.35 25.63 3.70
C LEU A 97 -45.14 26.44 4.98
N LYS A 98 -45.90 27.52 5.17
CA LYS A 98 -45.86 28.33 6.40
C LYS A 98 -47.13 28.08 7.21
N VAL A 99 -46.98 27.54 8.41
CA VAL A 99 -48.05 27.40 9.41
C VAL A 99 -48.03 28.62 10.31
N THR A 100 -49.15 29.33 10.39
CA THR A 100 -49.28 30.57 11.17
C THR A 100 -50.39 30.39 12.22
N VAL A 101 -50.12 30.73 13.48
CA VAL A 101 -51.13 30.74 14.55
C VAL A 101 -51.60 32.17 14.83
N PHE A 102 -52.90 32.32 15.09
CA PHE A 102 -53.56 33.60 15.30
C PHE A 102 -54.25 33.67 16.66
N THR A 103 -54.35 34.90 17.18
CA THR A 103 -55.23 35.26 18.29
C THR A 103 -56.12 36.44 17.92
N THR A 104 -57.22 36.64 18.64
CA THR A 104 -58.12 37.78 18.43
C THR A 104 -57.93 38.80 19.55
N ILE A 105 -57.48 40.00 19.20
CA ILE A 105 -57.30 41.10 20.15
C ILE A 105 -58.27 42.21 19.75
N PHE A 106 -59.21 42.56 20.62
CA PHE A 106 -60.25 43.57 20.38
C PHE A 106 -61.04 43.36 19.06
N GLY A 107 -61.37 42.10 18.74
CA GLY A 107 -62.13 41.75 17.54
C GLY A 107 -61.32 41.78 16.23
N VAL A 108 -60.00 41.97 16.31
CA VAL A 108 -59.09 41.94 15.16
C VAL A 108 -58.15 40.74 15.28
N GLU A 109 -58.06 39.95 14.21
CA GLU A 109 -57.14 38.81 14.14
C GLU A 109 -55.69 39.29 14.00
N LYS A 110 -54.80 38.71 14.80
CA LYS A 110 -53.37 39.00 14.82
C LYS A 110 -52.57 37.71 14.74
N GLU A 111 -51.60 37.68 13.84
CA GLU A 111 -50.56 36.65 13.78
C GLU A 111 -49.72 36.72 15.07
N VAL A 112 -49.54 35.56 15.71
CA VAL A 112 -48.84 35.41 17.00
C VAL A 112 -47.49 34.73 16.81
N ASP A 113 -47.46 33.65 16.03
CA ASP A 113 -46.25 32.89 15.72
C ASP A 113 -46.40 32.15 14.37
N SER A 114 -45.29 31.75 13.77
CA SER A 114 -45.30 30.95 12.55
C SER A 114 -44.09 30.02 12.42
N LYS A 115 -44.30 28.87 11.78
CA LYS A 115 -43.25 27.89 11.48
C LYS A 115 -43.31 27.44 10.02
N ASN A 116 -42.14 27.24 9.44
CA ASN A 116 -41.99 26.73 8.09
C ASN A 116 -41.82 25.21 8.11
N ILE A 117 -42.32 24.58 7.06
CA ILE A 117 -42.12 23.18 6.73
C ILE A 117 -41.52 23.14 5.34
N GLU A 118 -40.31 22.62 5.23
CA GLU A 118 -39.63 22.45 3.96
C GLU A 118 -40.05 21.11 3.33
N ILE A 119 -40.35 21.14 2.04
CA ILE A 119 -40.77 19.97 1.27
C ILE A 119 -39.83 19.83 0.10
N THR A 120 -39.19 18.67 -0.01
CA THR A 120 -38.29 18.37 -1.13
C THR A 120 -38.70 17.09 -1.84
N GLN A 121 -38.59 17.10 -3.16
CA GLN A 121 -38.72 15.93 -4.03
C GLN A 121 -37.47 15.82 -4.90
N THR A 122 -36.81 14.66 -4.91
CA THR A 122 -35.61 14.43 -5.72
C THR A 122 -35.95 14.16 -7.19
N ALA A 123 -35.11 14.62 -8.13
CA ALA A 123 -35.30 14.35 -9.58
C ALA A 123 -35.03 12.88 -9.92
N GLY A 124 -35.82 12.30 -10.82
CA GLY A 124 -35.67 10.92 -11.29
C GLY A 124 -34.70 10.78 -12.47
N GLY A 125 -33.59 10.08 -12.26
CA GLY A 125 -32.84 9.38 -13.31
C GLY A 125 -33.17 7.88 -13.25
N VAL A 126 -33.26 7.21 -14.40
CA VAL A 126 -33.73 5.81 -14.53
C VAL A 126 -33.03 4.86 -13.53
N PRO A 127 -33.75 4.21 -12.60
CA PRO A 127 -33.21 3.09 -11.83
C PRO A 127 -33.15 1.83 -12.72
N PRO A 128 -32.08 1.01 -12.70
CA PRO A 128 -32.27 -0.40 -12.94
C PRO A 128 -32.84 -1.04 -11.67
N VAL A 129 -34.00 -1.66 -11.87
CA VAL A 129 -34.62 -2.69 -11.03
C VAL A 129 -33.54 -3.61 -10.43
N ASP A 130 -33.50 -3.71 -9.10
CA ASP A 130 -32.96 -4.82 -8.30
C ASP A 130 -31.68 -5.48 -8.87
N GLU A 131 -30.67 -4.69 -9.29
CA GLU A 131 -29.41 -5.26 -9.73
C GLU A 131 -28.77 -5.96 -8.53
N VAL A 132 -28.79 -7.29 -8.55
CA VAL A 132 -28.15 -8.10 -7.51
C VAL A 132 -26.64 -7.88 -7.60
N ILE A 133 -26.12 -7.13 -6.63
CA ILE A 133 -24.69 -6.86 -6.48
C ILE A 133 -24.01 -8.10 -5.92
N TRP A 134 -24.59 -8.68 -4.88
CA TRP A 134 -24.13 -9.91 -4.28
C TRP A 134 -25.29 -10.68 -3.68
N SER A 135 -25.29 -12.00 -3.78
CA SER A 135 -26.13 -12.88 -2.98
C SER A 135 -25.41 -14.18 -2.63
N GLU A 136 -25.84 -14.85 -1.58
CA GLU A 136 -25.31 -16.13 -1.11
C GLU A 136 -26.42 -16.96 -0.47
N THR A 137 -26.51 -18.24 -0.86
CA THR A 137 -27.52 -19.22 -0.42
C THR A 137 -26.92 -20.37 0.38
N CYS A 138 -25.64 -20.24 0.75
CA CYS A 138 -24.83 -21.26 1.42
C CYS A 138 -24.71 -22.59 0.67
N GLY A 139 -25.09 -22.67 -0.61
CA GLY A 139 -24.94 -23.86 -1.45
C GLY A 139 -26.12 -24.83 -1.41
N LYS A 140 -26.19 -25.70 -2.43
CA LYS A 140 -27.32 -26.60 -2.70
C LYS A 140 -27.06 -28.09 -2.40
N ASP A 141 -25.85 -28.44 -1.96
CA ASP A 141 -25.38 -29.81 -1.75
C ASP A 141 -25.05 -30.10 -0.27
N ASP A 142 -24.93 -31.39 0.10
CA ASP A 142 -24.64 -31.87 1.48
C ASP A 142 -23.22 -31.52 2.02
N SER A 143 -22.52 -30.59 1.40
CA SER A 143 -21.13 -30.19 1.71
C SER A 143 -20.93 -29.67 3.15
N ALA A 144 -22.01 -29.35 3.87
CA ALA A 144 -21.99 -28.89 5.25
C ALA A 144 -22.38 -29.96 6.30
N ALA A 145 -22.44 -31.25 5.92
CA ALA A 145 -22.81 -32.35 6.83
C ALA A 145 -21.92 -32.45 8.08
N ASP A 146 -20.61 -32.22 7.91
CA ASP A 146 -19.62 -32.25 9.00
C ASP A 146 -19.51 -30.94 9.79
N LYS A 147 -20.38 -29.96 9.49
CA LYS A 147 -20.46 -28.65 10.14
C LYS A 147 -19.14 -27.86 10.10
N PRO A 148 -18.52 -27.68 8.92
CA PRO A 148 -17.23 -27.00 8.80
C PRO A 148 -17.31 -25.56 9.31
N PHE A 149 -16.20 -25.06 9.85
CA PHE A 149 -16.08 -23.63 10.11
C PHE A 149 -16.10 -22.85 8.79
N VAL A 150 -16.50 -21.58 8.81
CA VAL A 150 -16.63 -20.74 7.61
C VAL A 150 -15.36 -20.74 6.75
N ALA A 151 -14.17 -20.74 7.37
CA ALA A 151 -12.89 -20.76 6.65
C ALA A 151 -12.58 -22.09 5.94
N GLU A 152 -13.22 -23.18 6.35
CA GLU A 152 -13.03 -24.54 5.81
C GLU A 152 -14.13 -24.92 4.82
N TYR A 153 -15.22 -24.14 4.75
CA TYR A 153 -16.35 -24.40 3.88
C TYR A 153 -16.07 -23.91 2.45
N THR A 154 -16.32 -24.77 1.46
CA THR A 154 -16.06 -24.50 0.04
C THR A 154 -17.32 -24.53 -0.84
N GLY A 155 -18.47 -24.92 -0.28
CA GLY A 155 -19.73 -25.11 -1.01
C GLY A 155 -20.56 -23.84 -1.23
N TRP A 156 -19.95 -22.66 -1.23
CA TRP A 156 -20.63 -21.38 -1.42
C TRP A 156 -21.29 -21.28 -2.81
N ASP A 157 -22.50 -20.71 -2.89
CA ASP A 157 -23.25 -20.47 -4.12
C ASP A 157 -23.59 -18.98 -4.23
N LYS A 158 -22.54 -18.20 -4.47
CA LYS A 158 -22.62 -16.73 -4.62
C LYS A 158 -22.95 -16.30 -6.04
N THR A 159 -23.77 -15.26 -6.16
CA THR A 159 -24.10 -14.63 -7.44
C THR A 159 -24.12 -13.11 -7.34
N GLY A 160 -24.24 -12.40 -8.46
CA GLY A 160 -24.32 -10.94 -8.52
C GLY A 160 -23.10 -10.28 -9.14
N VAL A 161 -23.27 -9.05 -9.63
CA VAL A 161 -22.24 -8.34 -10.43
C VAL A 161 -20.96 -8.03 -9.64
N GLY A 162 -21.05 -7.86 -8.32
CA GLY A 162 -19.95 -7.60 -7.40
C GLY A 162 -19.37 -8.83 -6.69
N SER A 163 -19.84 -10.04 -7.02
CA SER A 163 -19.56 -11.26 -6.24
C SER A 163 -18.23 -11.96 -6.55
N SER A 164 -17.54 -11.59 -7.65
CA SER A 164 -16.38 -12.34 -8.17
C SER A 164 -15.17 -12.38 -7.23
N THR A 165 -14.98 -11.33 -6.45
CA THR A 165 -13.90 -11.10 -5.48
C THR A 165 -14.29 -11.48 -4.05
N VAL A 166 -15.56 -11.83 -3.83
CA VAL A 166 -16.09 -12.08 -2.49
C VAL A 166 -15.44 -13.30 -1.85
N THR A 167 -15.00 -13.12 -0.61
CA THR A 167 -14.51 -14.18 0.27
C THR A 167 -15.23 -14.13 1.61
N TYR A 168 -15.25 -15.25 2.33
CA TYR A 168 -15.98 -15.37 3.59
C TYR A 168 -15.02 -15.64 4.74
N SER A 169 -15.26 -15.00 5.87
CA SER A 169 -14.55 -15.24 7.11
C SER A 169 -15.53 -15.25 8.29
N GLY A 170 -15.14 -15.86 9.39
CA GLY A 170 -16.00 -15.91 10.56
C GLY A 170 -15.29 -16.43 11.80
N SER A 171 -15.84 -16.09 12.96
CA SER A 171 -15.37 -16.53 14.27
C SER A 171 -16.52 -17.19 15.01
N ASN A 172 -16.30 -18.39 15.55
CA ASN A 172 -17.32 -19.20 16.22
C ASN A 172 -18.57 -19.49 15.37
N THR A 173 -18.44 -19.44 14.04
CA THR A 173 -19.51 -19.71 13.06
C THR A 173 -19.18 -20.93 12.20
N SER A 174 -20.17 -21.79 12.01
CA SER A 174 -20.07 -23.00 11.16
C SER A 174 -21.18 -23.00 10.12
N VAL A 175 -20.93 -23.55 8.93
CA VAL A 175 -21.98 -23.82 7.94
C VAL A 175 -22.57 -25.19 8.23
N ARG A 176 -23.89 -25.35 8.14
CA ARG A 176 -24.58 -26.60 8.52
C ARG A 176 -25.66 -26.95 7.52
N SER A 177 -25.80 -28.25 7.23
CA SER A 177 -26.96 -28.84 6.56
C SER A 177 -27.99 -29.41 7.56
N SER A 178 -27.83 -29.12 8.85
CA SER A 178 -28.60 -29.74 9.94
C SER A 178 -29.18 -28.72 10.92
N GLY A 179 -30.49 -28.77 11.05
CA GLY A 179 -31.30 -27.84 11.84
C GLY A 179 -32.77 -28.08 11.58
N LEU A 180 -33.64 -27.28 12.21
CA LEU A 180 -35.07 -27.24 11.87
C LEU A 180 -35.25 -27.00 10.35
N GLU A 181 -36.39 -27.37 9.77
CA GLU A 181 -36.67 -27.25 8.32
C GLU A 181 -36.22 -25.87 7.78
N ASN A 182 -35.25 -25.87 6.86
CA ASN A 182 -34.71 -24.64 6.29
C ASN A 182 -35.79 -23.97 5.42
N LYS A 183 -36.05 -22.68 5.64
CA LYS A 183 -36.90 -21.85 4.77
C LYS A 183 -36.08 -20.98 3.81
N GLY A 184 -34.77 -20.89 4.03
CA GLY A 184 -33.83 -20.34 3.08
C GLY A 184 -33.73 -21.20 1.82
N SER A 185 -33.35 -20.58 0.73
CA SER A 185 -33.00 -21.25 -0.51
C SER A 185 -31.61 -21.87 -0.37
N GLY A 186 -31.41 -23.06 -0.92
CA GLY A 186 -30.18 -23.84 -0.67
C GLY A 186 -30.41 -24.95 0.36
N HIS A 187 -29.37 -25.77 0.55
CA HIS A 187 -29.39 -26.92 1.46
C HIS A 187 -28.78 -26.61 2.82
N ASN A 188 -27.99 -25.53 2.93
CA ASN A 188 -27.17 -25.23 4.10
C ASN A 188 -27.48 -23.85 4.67
N GLU A 189 -27.09 -23.61 5.92
CA GLU A 189 -27.23 -22.31 6.58
C GLU A 189 -26.02 -21.99 7.47
N ILE A 190 -25.81 -20.71 7.79
CA ILE A 190 -24.78 -20.27 8.74
C ILE A 190 -25.33 -20.39 10.16
N PHE A 191 -24.59 -21.07 11.04
CA PHE A 191 -24.91 -21.21 12.46
C PHE A 191 -23.90 -20.47 13.34
N PHE A 192 -24.40 -19.65 14.26
CA PHE A 192 -23.60 -18.87 15.21
C PHE A 192 -23.44 -19.63 16.54
N GLY A 193 -22.28 -20.24 16.75
CA GLY A 193 -22.06 -21.20 17.84
C GLY A 193 -21.70 -20.59 19.19
N GLY A 194 -20.68 -19.74 19.26
CA GLY A 194 -20.15 -19.17 20.52
C GLY A 194 -20.09 -17.64 20.48
N ALA A 195 -20.83 -16.98 21.36
CA ALA A 195 -20.88 -15.52 21.42
C ALA A 195 -19.59 -14.87 21.98
N PRO A 196 -19.14 -13.74 21.42
CA PRO A 196 -19.62 -13.17 20.17
C PRO A 196 -19.21 -14.05 18.98
N ALA A 197 -20.16 -14.38 18.11
CA ALA A 197 -19.93 -15.10 16.87
C ALA A 197 -20.09 -14.15 15.68
N THR A 198 -19.19 -14.22 14.71
CA THR A 198 -19.19 -13.31 13.56
C THR A 198 -19.14 -14.06 12.24
N PHE A 199 -19.88 -13.55 11.26
CA PHE A 199 -19.76 -13.93 9.86
C PHE A 199 -19.53 -12.66 9.03
N VAL A 200 -18.53 -12.68 8.16
CA VAL A 200 -18.13 -11.53 7.35
C VAL A 200 -18.09 -11.92 5.89
N VAL A 201 -18.79 -11.11 5.09
CA VAL A 201 -18.71 -11.07 3.64
C VAL A 201 -17.67 -10.02 3.29
N ASN A 202 -16.57 -10.44 2.68
CA ASN A 202 -15.43 -9.59 2.41
C ASN A 202 -15.39 -9.23 0.93
N LYS A 203 -15.06 -7.96 0.62
CA LYS A 203 -14.72 -7.49 -0.72
C LYS A 203 -15.84 -7.68 -1.76
N ILE A 204 -17.04 -7.23 -1.44
CA ILE A 204 -18.09 -7.08 -2.46
C ILE A 204 -17.65 -5.93 -3.35
N THR A 205 -17.39 -6.17 -4.64
CA THR A 205 -17.01 -5.11 -5.58
C THR A 205 -18.20 -4.23 -5.88
N MET A 206 -18.00 -2.92 -5.78
CA MET A 206 -19.02 -1.88 -5.94
C MET A 206 -18.66 -0.93 -7.09
N THR A 207 -19.66 -0.36 -7.75
CA THR A 207 -19.49 0.76 -8.70
C THR A 207 -19.85 2.09 -8.05
N ALA A 208 -19.45 3.19 -8.69
CA ALA A 208 -19.66 4.52 -8.14
C ALA A 208 -21.14 4.94 -8.09
N GLU A 209 -22.01 4.29 -8.88
CA GLU A 209 -23.44 4.54 -8.94
C GLU A 209 -24.22 3.74 -7.86
N GLN A 210 -23.57 2.74 -7.22
CA GLN A 210 -24.20 1.82 -6.27
C GLN A 210 -24.15 2.34 -4.83
N THR A 211 -24.74 3.52 -4.59
CA THR A 211 -24.82 4.14 -3.26
C THR A 211 -26.15 3.91 -2.56
N ASN A 212 -27.24 3.78 -3.32
CA ASN A 212 -28.57 3.46 -2.80
C ASN A 212 -28.79 1.95 -2.83
N LEU A 213 -28.90 1.33 -1.66
CA LEU A 213 -28.77 -0.12 -1.50
C LEU A 213 -29.86 -0.71 -0.60
N GLN A 214 -30.19 -1.97 -0.87
CA GLN A 214 -30.98 -2.81 0.01
C GLN A 214 -30.19 -4.08 0.35
N LEU A 215 -30.06 -4.35 1.65
CA LEU A 215 -29.59 -5.63 2.17
C LEU A 215 -30.78 -6.41 2.70
N SER A 216 -30.93 -7.65 2.23
CA SER A 216 -31.91 -8.60 2.73
C SER A 216 -31.24 -9.90 3.17
N PHE A 217 -31.82 -10.58 4.15
CA PHE A 217 -31.40 -11.90 4.58
C PHE A 217 -32.53 -12.62 5.33
N ILE A 218 -32.44 -13.93 5.45
CA ILE A 218 -33.34 -14.72 6.27
C ILE A 218 -32.61 -15.12 7.56
N GLY A 219 -33.24 -14.83 8.70
CA GLY A 219 -32.70 -15.12 10.02
C GLY A 219 -33.63 -16.01 10.84
N SER A 220 -33.07 -16.82 11.73
CA SER A 220 -33.86 -17.45 12.80
C SER A 220 -33.15 -17.35 14.14
N ARG A 221 -33.94 -17.27 15.21
CA ARG A 221 -33.47 -17.40 16.60
C ARG A 221 -34.32 -18.47 17.27
N SER A 222 -33.70 -19.38 18.00
CA SER A 222 -34.43 -20.40 18.76
C SER A 222 -33.71 -20.76 20.06
N VAL A 223 -34.37 -20.51 21.19
CA VAL A 223 -33.85 -20.77 22.53
C VAL A 223 -34.77 -21.74 23.26
N LYS A 224 -34.20 -22.81 23.81
CA LYS A 224 -34.98 -23.78 24.57
C LYS A 224 -35.21 -23.29 26.00
N ASN A 225 -36.45 -22.98 26.34
CA ASN A 225 -36.90 -22.62 27.68
C ASN A 225 -37.75 -23.75 28.27
N GLY A 226 -37.08 -24.78 28.82
CA GLY A 226 -37.76 -25.98 29.32
C GLY A 226 -38.30 -26.85 28.19
N GLU A 227 -39.63 -27.06 28.15
CA GLU A 227 -40.31 -27.81 27.08
C GLU A 227 -40.79 -26.92 25.92
N VAL A 228 -40.63 -25.61 26.03
CA VAL A 228 -41.07 -24.62 25.03
C VAL A 228 -39.85 -23.95 24.41
N TYR A 229 -39.92 -23.61 23.13
CA TYR A 229 -38.92 -22.79 22.46
C TYR A 229 -39.38 -21.34 22.41
N ASP A 230 -38.52 -20.41 22.84
CA ASP A 230 -38.64 -19.00 22.49
C ASP A 230 -37.98 -18.79 21.13
N ASN A 231 -38.77 -18.38 20.15
CA ASN A 231 -38.31 -18.15 18.77
C ASN A 231 -38.46 -16.70 18.35
N THR A 232 -38.61 -15.80 19.32
CA THR A 232 -38.66 -14.37 19.06
C THR A 232 -37.30 -13.93 18.54
N PHE A 233 -37.26 -13.37 17.33
CA PHE A 233 -36.02 -12.87 16.75
C PHE A 233 -35.61 -11.57 17.44
N ASP A 234 -34.47 -11.60 18.14
CA ASP A 234 -33.97 -10.46 18.90
C ASP A 234 -32.89 -9.71 18.10
N LYS A 235 -33.26 -8.54 17.58
CA LYS A 235 -32.37 -7.65 16.82
C LYS A 235 -31.34 -6.93 17.69
N ALA A 236 -31.55 -6.85 19.01
CA ALA A 236 -30.57 -6.23 19.90
C ALA A 236 -29.32 -7.10 20.03
N ASN A 237 -29.47 -8.42 19.94
CA ASN A 237 -28.39 -9.39 20.04
C ASN A 237 -27.92 -9.95 18.68
N PHE A 238 -28.48 -9.49 17.56
CA PHE A 238 -28.01 -9.79 16.21
C PHE A 238 -27.76 -8.50 15.44
N LYS A 239 -26.50 -8.13 15.28
CA LYS A 239 -26.08 -6.84 14.69
C LYS A 239 -25.55 -7.03 13.28
N VAL A 240 -25.83 -6.07 12.41
CA VAL A 240 -25.29 -5.98 11.06
C VAL A 240 -24.47 -4.70 10.96
N ALA A 241 -23.26 -4.79 10.42
CA ALA A 241 -22.37 -3.66 10.24
C ALA A 241 -21.74 -3.66 8.85
N LEU A 242 -21.46 -2.46 8.35
CA LEU A 242 -20.82 -2.22 7.07
C LEU A 242 -19.41 -1.65 7.25
N SER A 243 -18.54 -1.89 6.28
CA SER A 243 -17.20 -1.32 6.23
C SER A 243 -16.72 -1.14 4.79
N ALA A 244 -15.91 -0.11 4.54
CA ALA A 244 -15.24 0.12 3.27
C ALA A 244 -13.86 -0.56 3.20
N ASP A 245 -13.26 -0.89 4.35
CA ASP A 245 -11.87 -1.37 4.45
C ASP A 245 -11.72 -2.72 5.20
N GLY A 246 -12.82 -3.25 5.72
CA GLY A 246 -12.87 -4.48 6.51
C GLY A 246 -12.38 -4.34 7.96
N THR A 247 -12.06 -3.12 8.42
CA THR A 247 -11.51 -2.81 9.74
C THR A 247 -12.34 -1.79 10.53
N ASN A 248 -12.85 -0.74 9.89
CA ASN A 248 -13.69 0.29 10.49
C ASN A 248 -15.16 -0.02 10.19
N TRP A 249 -15.95 -0.28 11.22
CA TRP A 249 -17.31 -0.82 11.09
C TRP A 249 -18.37 0.17 11.58
N THR A 250 -19.42 0.36 10.78
CA THR A 250 -20.60 1.16 11.12
C THR A 250 -21.82 0.24 11.19
N ASP A 251 -22.49 0.19 12.34
CA ASP A 251 -23.71 -0.60 12.51
C ASP A 251 -24.87 -0.02 11.68
N ILE A 252 -25.67 -0.90 11.08
CA ILE A 252 -26.91 -0.54 10.39
C ILE A 252 -28.12 -1.18 11.07
N GLU A 253 -29.25 -0.50 11.01
CA GLU A 253 -30.53 -1.00 11.51
C GLU A 253 -31.32 -1.69 10.42
N TYR A 254 -32.08 -2.71 10.77
CA TYR A 254 -32.93 -3.45 9.83
C TYR A 254 -34.31 -3.74 10.43
N THR A 255 -35.28 -3.93 9.54
CA THR A 255 -36.64 -4.37 9.90
C THR A 255 -36.78 -5.86 9.65
N THR A 256 -37.73 -6.50 10.33
CA THR A 256 -38.02 -7.93 10.18
C THR A 256 -39.50 -8.12 9.93
N THR A 257 -39.85 -8.97 8.97
CA THR A 257 -41.23 -9.37 8.67
C THR A 257 -41.37 -10.89 8.70
N GLY A 258 -42.60 -11.37 8.97
CA GLY A 258 -42.91 -12.80 9.09
C GLY A 258 -42.56 -13.43 10.45
N GLY A 259 -42.69 -14.76 10.52
CA GLY A 259 -42.38 -15.61 11.68
C GLY A 259 -43.56 -15.83 12.64
N GLU A 260 -44.34 -16.90 12.44
CA GLU A 260 -45.50 -17.19 13.33
C GLU A 260 -45.71 -18.68 13.72
N THR A 261 -45.15 -19.70 13.05
CA THR A 261 -45.15 -21.10 13.57
C THR A 261 -44.05 -21.96 12.96
N THR A 262 -43.41 -22.78 13.80
CA THR A 262 -42.20 -23.60 13.59
C THR A 262 -41.96 -24.12 12.16
N PRO A 263 -40.75 -23.93 11.57
CA PRO A 263 -39.66 -23.08 12.07
C PRO A 263 -39.89 -21.59 11.81
N TYR A 264 -39.49 -20.77 12.79
CA TYR A 264 -39.74 -19.34 12.85
C TYR A 264 -38.57 -18.58 12.23
N TRP A 265 -38.64 -18.43 10.91
CA TRP A 265 -37.71 -17.60 10.14
C TRP A 265 -38.32 -16.23 9.91
N VAL A 266 -37.49 -15.19 10.03
CA VAL A 266 -37.84 -13.82 9.68
C VAL A 266 -37.11 -13.43 8.40
N THR A 267 -37.77 -12.65 7.56
CA THR A 267 -37.09 -11.92 6.49
C THR A 267 -36.66 -10.59 7.05
N ALA A 268 -35.37 -10.30 7.03
CA ALA A 268 -34.80 -9.04 7.44
C ALA A 268 -34.46 -8.19 6.21
N THR A 269 -34.76 -6.89 6.28
CA THR A 269 -34.48 -5.92 5.22
C THR A 269 -33.95 -4.63 5.81
N SER A 270 -32.88 -4.12 5.22
CA SER A 270 -32.26 -2.83 5.51
C SER A 270 -32.10 -2.04 4.22
N ASP A 271 -32.81 -0.93 4.12
CA ASP A 271 -32.61 0.07 3.08
C ASP A 271 -31.66 1.15 3.61
N PHE A 272 -30.57 1.40 2.89
CA PHE A 272 -29.56 2.38 3.29
C PHE A 272 -28.90 3.05 2.09
N THR A 273 -28.42 4.27 2.32
CA THR A 273 -27.66 5.02 1.33
C THR A 273 -26.25 5.21 1.87
N LEU A 274 -25.24 4.75 1.14
CA LEU A 274 -23.86 5.09 1.46
C LEU A 274 -23.67 6.59 1.23
N LYS A 275 -23.16 7.29 2.25
CA LYS A 275 -22.89 8.72 2.17
C LYS A 275 -21.94 9.06 1.02
N GLU A 276 -20.95 8.19 0.81
CA GLU A 276 -19.99 8.24 -0.28
C GLU A 276 -19.95 6.87 -0.97
N ALA A 277 -19.68 6.85 -2.28
CA ALA A 277 -19.47 5.59 -2.98
C ALA A 277 -18.23 4.85 -2.43
N VAL A 278 -18.23 3.53 -2.52
CA VAL A 278 -17.08 2.68 -2.14
C VAL A 278 -16.77 1.72 -3.30
N SER A 279 -15.55 1.20 -3.37
CA SER A 279 -15.11 0.27 -4.42
C SER A 279 -15.19 -1.17 -3.95
N GLU A 280 -15.07 -1.35 -2.63
CA GLU A 280 -15.28 -2.60 -1.93
C GLU A 280 -16.20 -2.33 -0.74
N LEU A 281 -17.21 -3.18 -0.55
CA LEU A 281 -18.07 -3.17 0.62
C LEU A 281 -17.91 -4.48 1.38
N TYR A 282 -17.91 -4.38 2.70
CA TYR A 282 -17.85 -5.50 3.62
C TYR A 282 -19.11 -5.49 4.48
N ILE A 283 -19.66 -6.67 4.74
CA ILE A 283 -20.84 -6.84 5.60
C ILE A 283 -20.49 -7.82 6.71
N ARG A 284 -20.71 -7.42 7.96
CA ARG A 284 -20.50 -8.27 9.14
C ARG A 284 -21.81 -8.49 9.87
N PHE A 285 -22.14 -9.75 10.08
CA PHE A 285 -23.21 -10.22 10.96
C PHE A 285 -22.59 -10.67 12.28
N THR A 286 -23.14 -10.20 13.40
CA THR A 286 -22.64 -10.51 14.75
C THR A 286 -23.77 -10.99 15.63
N ALA A 287 -23.63 -12.21 16.17
CA ALA A 287 -24.52 -12.75 17.18
C ALA A 287 -23.87 -12.66 18.57
N ASN A 288 -24.54 -11.98 19.49
CA ASN A 288 -24.11 -11.82 20.88
C ASN A 288 -24.72 -12.86 21.83
N GLU A 289 -25.44 -13.85 21.29
CA GLU A 289 -25.96 -15.00 22.03
C GLU A 289 -25.51 -16.30 21.37
N SER A 290 -24.96 -17.22 22.17
CA SER A 290 -24.37 -18.47 21.71
C SER A 290 -25.43 -19.47 21.26
N SER A 291 -25.25 -20.07 20.08
CA SER A 291 -25.96 -21.28 19.63
C SER A 291 -27.47 -21.12 19.38
N VAL A 292 -27.94 -19.90 19.14
CA VAL A 292 -29.38 -19.63 18.94
C VAL A 292 -29.71 -19.04 17.57
N TYR A 293 -28.76 -18.36 16.90
CA TYR A 293 -28.99 -17.68 15.63
C TYR A 293 -28.55 -18.50 14.41
N ARG A 294 -29.32 -18.35 13.34
CA ARG A 294 -28.99 -18.85 12.00
C ARG A 294 -29.24 -17.77 10.95
N LEU A 295 -28.48 -17.81 9.87
CA LEU A 295 -28.50 -16.85 8.76
C LEU A 295 -28.45 -17.60 7.43
N ASP A 296 -29.27 -17.16 6.49
CA ASP A 296 -29.31 -17.68 5.12
C ASP A 296 -29.84 -16.62 4.13
N ASP A 297 -29.81 -16.90 2.83
CA ASP A 297 -30.36 -16.07 1.74
C ASP A 297 -29.96 -14.59 1.81
N MET A 298 -28.68 -14.33 2.02
CA MET A 298 -28.19 -12.96 2.08
C MET A 298 -28.12 -12.37 0.68
N LYS A 299 -28.61 -11.15 0.49
CA LYS A 299 -28.62 -10.46 -0.80
C LYS A 299 -28.46 -8.96 -0.62
N LEU A 300 -27.48 -8.39 -1.33
CA LEU A 300 -27.27 -6.97 -1.53
C LEU A 300 -27.65 -6.60 -2.97
N GLU A 301 -28.52 -5.62 -3.14
CA GLU A 301 -28.95 -5.13 -4.44
C GLU A 301 -29.06 -3.60 -4.47
N THR A 302 -29.04 -3.03 -5.67
CA THR A 302 -29.40 -1.62 -5.84
C THR A 302 -30.86 -1.43 -5.43
N GLY A 303 -31.11 -0.46 -4.56
CA GLY A 303 -32.43 -0.16 -4.03
C GLY A 303 -32.72 1.34 -4.07
N LEU A 304 -33.83 1.74 -3.44
CA LEU A 304 -34.20 3.15 -3.32
C LEU A 304 -33.30 3.91 -2.32
N GLY A 305 -32.44 3.19 -1.59
CA GLY A 305 -31.66 3.75 -0.50
C GLY A 305 -32.51 3.96 0.75
N GLY A 306 -31.93 4.55 1.78
CA GLY A 306 -32.60 4.69 3.07
C GLY A 306 -31.79 5.51 4.05
N THR A 307 -31.57 4.99 5.27
CA THR A 307 -30.75 5.71 6.25
C THR A 307 -29.35 5.95 5.69
N VAL A 308 -28.86 7.18 5.79
CA VAL A 308 -27.51 7.53 5.30
C VAL A 308 -26.45 6.91 6.23
N VAL A 309 -25.56 6.12 5.65
CA VAL A 309 -24.47 5.43 6.35
C VAL A 309 -23.14 6.07 5.95
N ASP A 310 -22.47 6.67 6.92
CA ASP A 310 -21.12 7.19 6.77
C ASP A 310 -20.10 6.11 7.12
N LEU A 311 -19.38 5.61 6.11
CA LEU A 311 -18.26 4.71 6.27
C LEU A 311 -17.01 5.60 6.18
N ALA A 312 -16.55 6.13 7.32
CA ALA A 312 -15.53 7.19 7.45
C ALA A 312 -14.10 6.84 6.94
N GLY A 313 -13.98 6.03 5.89
CA GLY A 313 -12.75 5.64 5.21
C GLY A 313 -12.99 5.15 3.77
N GLY A 314 -14.12 5.49 3.14
CA GLY A 314 -14.46 5.06 1.78
C GLY A 314 -14.62 6.23 0.81
N THR A 315 -13.55 6.59 0.10
CA THR A 315 -13.66 7.33 -1.17
C THR A 315 -12.78 6.64 -2.22
N PRO A 316 -13.35 5.85 -3.12
CA PRO A 316 -12.81 5.65 -4.45
C PRO A 316 -13.21 6.87 -5.29
N PRO A 317 -12.27 7.59 -5.89
CA PRO A 317 -12.62 8.70 -6.75
C PRO A 317 -13.34 8.20 -8.01
N GLN A 318 -14.45 8.85 -8.34
CA GLN A 318 -15.13 8.72 -9.62
C GLN A 318 -14.17 9.10 -10.77
N PRO A 319 -14.19 8.38 -11.90
CA PRO A 319 -13.58 8.86 -13.14
C PRO A 319 -14.23 10.18 -13.59
N GLY A 320 -13.58 11.31 -13.29
CA GLY A 320 -14.05 12.66 -13.64
C GLY A 320 -14.12 13.64 -12.46
N GLU A 321 -14.12 13.14 -11.22
CA GLU A 321 -14.02 13.97 -10.01
C GLU A 321 -12.56 14.28 -9.69
N VAL A 322 -12.29 15.54 -9.30
CA VAL A 322 -10.93 16.01 -9.02
C VAL A 322 -10.48 15.46 -7.67
N SER A 323 -9.62 14.44 -7.68
CA SER A 323 -8.91 13.91 -6.51
C SER A 323 -7.78 14.85 -6.08
N THR A 324 -7.44 14.81 -4.79
CA THR A 324 -6.18 15.38 -4.30
C THR A 324 -5.01 14.48 -4.70
N ILE A 325 -3.82 15.08 -4.85
CA ILE A 325 -2.62 14.34 -5.23
C ILE A 325 -2.25 13.28 -4.17
N SER A 326 -2.46 13.56 -2.88
CA SER A 326 -2.18 12.60 -1.82
C SER A 326 -3.05 11.35 -1.90
N GLU A 327 -4.34 11.49 -2.24
CA GLU A 327 -5.26 10.36 -2.47
C GLU A 327 -4.81 9.55 -3.66
N VAL A 328 -4.42 10.22 -4.76
CA VAL A 328 -3.89 9.53 -5.93
C VAL A 328 -2.65 8.73 -5.53
N ILE A 329 -1.67 9.32 -4.85
CA ILE A 329 -0.44 8.66 -4.42
C ILE A 329 -0.74 7.43 -3.54
N ALA A 330 -1.70 7.54 -2.61
CA ALA A 330 -2.05 6.48 -1.67
C ALA A 330 -2.95 5.37 -2.24
N GLY A 331 -3.75 5.68 -3.27
CA GLY A 331 -4.71 4.73 -3.85
C GLY A 331 -4.07 3.59 -4.64
N GLU A 332 -4.87 2.79 -5.34
CA GLU A 332 -4.38 1.78 -6.28
C GLU A 332 -3.97 2.39 -7.63
N ASN A 333 -3.27 1.64 -8.48
CA ASN A 333 -3.05 2.09 -9.87
C ASN A 333 -4.39 2.07 -10.61
N GLY A 334 -4.76 3.18 -11.21
CA GLY A 334 -6.10 3.37 -11.78
C GLY A 334 -6.26 4.71 -12.47
N ALA A 335 -7.46 4.96 -12.99
CA ALA A 335 -7.81 6.24 -13.59
C ALA A 335 -8.10 7.27 -12.49
N TYR A 336 -7.48 8.46 -12.61
CA TYR A 336 -7.69 9.58 -11.70
C TYR A 336 -7.80 10.89 -12.48
N THR A 337 -8.42 11.88 -11.87
CA THR A 337 -8.39 13.27 -12.31
C THR A 337 -7.84 14.13 -11.17
N ILE A 338 -6.90 15.03 -11.45
CA ILE A 338 -6.35 15.98 -10.47
C ILE A 338 -6.35 17.39 -11.04
N GLU A 339 -6.33 18.39 -10.15
CA GLU A 339 -6.00 19.77 -10.49
C GLU A 339 -4.80 20.22 -9.69
N GLY A 340 -3.91 21.01 -10.31
CA GLY A 340 -2.79 21.57 -9.58
C GLY A 340 -1.95 22.53 -10.40
N THR A 341 -0.90 23.04 -9.76
CA THR A 341 0.06 23.97 -10.36
C THR A 341 1.26 23.21 -10.88
N VAL A 342 1.74 23.51 -12.08
CA VAL A 342 2.98 22.95 -12.61
C VAL A 342 4.17 23.57 -11.88
N VAL A 343 5.02 22.74 -11.28
CA VAL A 343 6.15 23.19 -10.44
C VAL A 343 7.52 22.86 -11.03
N GLY A 344 7.60 21.98 -12.02
CA GLY A 344 8.83 21.62 -12.71
C GLY A 344 8.54 20.93 -14.04
N VAL A 345 9.41 21.13 -15.03
CA VAL A 345 9.24 20.61 -16.39
C VAL A 345 10.57 20.06 -16.90
N ASN A 346 10.53 18.92 -17.59
CA ASN A 346 11.66 18.37 -18.34
C ASN A 346 11.18 17.95 -19.75
N ALA A 347 12.05 17.32 -20.55
CA ALA A 347 11.73 16.98 -21.94
C ALA A 347 10.60 15.94 -22.12
N ARG A 348 10.25 15.18 -21.07
CA ARG A 348 9.33 14.03 -21.15
C ARG A 348 8.19 14.03 -20.14
N SER A 349 8.21 14.98 -19.22
CA SER A 349 7.31 15.01 -18.07
C SER A 349 7.28 16.38 -17.43
N PHE A 350 6.29 16.59 -16.58
CA PHE A 350 6.22 17.73 -15.68
C PHE A 350 5.65 17.30 -14.33
N LEU A 351 5.91 18.10 -13.31
CA LEU A 351 5.42 17.89 -11.95
C LEU A 351 4.23 18.81 -11.69
N VAL A 352 3.16 18.23 -11.13
CA VAL A 352 1.98 18.97 -10.68
C VAL A 352 1.93 18.93 -9.15
N LYS A 353 1.61 20.06 -8.54
CA LYS A 353 1.48 20.24 -7.10
C LYS A 353 0.09 20.77 -6.74
N ASP A 354 -0.48 20.25 -5.68
CA ASP A 354 -1.61 20.82 -4.93
C ASP A 354 -1.20 21.05 -3.46
N ASP A 355 -2.16 21.28 -2.56
CA ASP A 355 -1.86 21.48 -1.14
C ASP A 355 -1.48 20.17 -0.40
N THR A 356 -1.69 19.02 -1.03
CA THR A 356 -1.53 17.69 -0.43
C THR A 356 -0.27 16.95 -0.89
N GLY A 357 0.24 17.25 -2.08
CA GLY A 357 1.41 16.54 -2.62
C GLY A 357 1.93 17.05 -3.96
N ILE A 358 2.89 16.31 -4.50
CA ILE A 358 3.48 16.53 -5.83
C ILE A 358 3.51 15.18 -6.56
N ILE A 359 3.05 15.16 -7.81
CA ILE A 359 3.05 13.96 -8.64
C ILE A 359 3.60 14.24 -10.04
N LEU A 360 4.23 13.22 -10.62
CA LEU A 360 4.79 13.28 -11.96
C LEU A 360 3.74 12.91 -13.01
N ILE A 361 3.70 13.72 -14.08
CA ILE A 361 2.90 13.48 -15.27
C ILE A 361 3.84 13.08 -16.39
N TYR A 362 3.85 11.79 -16.76
CA TYR A 362 4.70 11.29 -17.83
C TYR A 362 3.99 11.39 -19.18
N LEU A 363 4.60 12.09 -20.13
CA LEU A 363 4.03 12.33 -21.46
C LEU A 363 4.30 11.20 -22.45
N GLY A 364 5.01 10.14 -22.05
CA GLY A 364 5.52 9.13 -22.97
C GLY A 364 6.68 9.62 -23.83
N TRP A 365 7.31 8.71 -24.56
CA TRP A 365 8.35 9.08 -25.53
C TRP A 365 8.30 8.18 -26.76
N ASP A 366 8.19 8.81 -27.94
CA ASP A 366 8.31 8.13 -29.21
C ASP A 366 9.76 8.19 -29.71
N ASN A 367 10.43 7.03 -29.75
CA ASN A 367 11.82 6.91 -30.20
C ASN A 367 11.98 7.15 -31.71
N THR A 368 10.90 7.17 -32.49
CA THR A 368 10.97 7.39 -33.95
C THR A 368 10.96 8.87 -34.30
N THR A 369 10.16 9.66 -33.57
CA THR A 369 10.03 11.10 -33.78
C THR A 369 10.87 11.92 -32.81
N GLU A 370 11.41 11.28 -31.76
CA GLU A 370 12.12 11.94 -30.65
C GLU A 370 11.26 13.04 -29.99
N THR A 371 9.97 12.74 -29.81
CA THR A 371 9.01 13.65 -29.18
C THR A 371 8.12 12.94 -28.16
N PRO A 372 7.46 13.69 -27.25
CA PRO A 372 6.48 13.11 -26.33
C PRO A 372 5.29 12.48 -27.07
N VAL A 373 4.79 11.36 -26.54
CA VAL A 373 3.60 10.66 -27.10
C VAL A 373 2.35 11.53 -26.94
N VAL A 374 2.22 12.15 -25.77
CA VAL A 374 1.17 13.14 -25.48
C VAL A 374 1.77 14.52 -25.66
N SER A 375 1.34 15.21 -26.71
CA SER A 375 1.82 16.56 -27.01
C SER A 375 1.20 17.58 -26.05
N TYR A 376 2.00 18.07 -25.11
CA TYR A 376 1.62 19.15 -24.21
C TYR A 376 2.84 19.96 -23.78
N ASN A 377 2.78 21.29 -23.91
CA ASN A 377 3.88 22.19 -23.57
C ASN A 377 3.61 22.86 -22.21
N ALA A 378 4.10 22.25 -21.14
CA ALA A 378 3.87 22.74 -19.79
C ALA A 378 4.80 23.93 -19.45
N THR A 379 4.26 24.92 -18.73
CA THR A 379 5.03 26.05 -18.19
C THR A 379 4.91 26.10 -16.66
N VAL A 380 6.01 26.37 -15.97
CA VAL A 380 6.02 26.48 -14.50
C VAL A 380 5.10 27.63 -14.06
N GLY A 381 4.25 27.37 -13.08
CA GLY A 381 3.25 28.31 -12.56
C GLY A 381 1.85 28.17 -13.17
N GLN A 382 1.69 27.47 -14.30
CA GLN A 382 0.37 27.26 -14.89
C GLN A 382 -0.48 26.30 -14.04
N LYS A 383 -1.79 26.53 -13.98
CA LYS A 383 -2.75 25.61 -13.37
C LYS A 383 -3.32 24.68 -14.43
N VAL A 384 -3.32 23.37 -14.15
CA VAL A 384 -3.78 22.32 -15.06
C VAL A 384 -4.79 21.40 -14.39
N LYS A 385 -5.68 20.83 -15.21
CA LYS A 385 -6.45 19.63 -14.90
C LYS A 385 -5.85 18.47 -15.66
N VAL A 386 -5.51 17.38 -14.98
CA VAL A 386 -4.93 16.18 -15.57
C VAL A 386 -5.84 15.01 -15.29
N SER A 387 -6.29 14.29 -16.32
CA SER A 387 -7.01 13.03 -16.16
C SER A 387 -6.30 11.92 -16.92
N GLY A 388 -6.12 10.76 -16.31
CA GLY A 388 -5.45 9.64 -16.96
C GLY A 388 -5.18 8.47 -16.01
N THR A 389 -4.51 7.45 -16.52
CA THR A 389 -4.20 6.25 -15.73
C THR A 389 -2.85 6.37 -15.03
N THR A 390 -2.84 6.12 -13.73
CA THR A 390 -1.63 6.08 -12.91
C THR A 390 -0.92 4.73 -12.99
N THR A 391 0.39 4.77 -12.81
CA THR A 391 1.27 3.61 -12.72
C THR A 391 2.33 3.85 -11.64
N THR A 392 2.99 2.79 -11.21
CA THR A 392 4.11 2.86 -10.28
C THR A 392 5.43 2.72 -11.04
N TYR A 393 6.28 3.74 -10.95
CA TYR A 393 7.61 3.77 -11.55
C TYR A 393 8.61 4.37 -10.57
N SER A 394 9.83 3.83 -10.49
CA SER A 394 10.85 4.33 -9.55
C SER A 394 10.40 4.35 -8.07
N LYS A 395 9.51 3.41 -7.70
CA LYS A 395 8.81 3.31 -6.39
C LYS A 395 7.87 4.50 -6.07
N LEU A 396 7.56 5.34 -7.05
CA LEU A 396 6.60 6.43 -6.94
C LEU A 396 5.42 6.20 -7.85
N LYS A 397 4.27 6.76 -7.47
CA LYS A 397 3.13 6.85 -8.38
C LYS A 397 3.30 8.03 -9.34
N GLN A 398 2.92 7.81 -10.59
CA GLN A 398 2.88 8.83 -11.65
C GLN A 398 1.70 8.58 -12.58
N PHE A 399 1.27 9.60 -13.32
CA PHE A 399 0.41 9.39 -14.48
C PHE A 399 1.23 8.84 -15.65
N SER A 400 0.68 7.88 -16.39
CA SER A 400 1.26 7.38 -17.65
C SER A 400 0.65 8.08 -18.86
N GLU A 401 1.23 7.88 -20.04
CA GLU A 401 0.73 8.40 -21.31
C GLU A 401 -0.63 7.80 -21.72
N THR A 402 -1.02 6.68 -21.12
CA THR A 402 -2.24 5.94 -21.51
C THR A 402 -3.48 6.66 -21.01
N GLY A 403 -4.34 7.09 -21.94
CA GLY A 403 -5.58 7.80 -21.63
C GLY A 403 -5.36 9.19 -21.01
N LEU A 404 -4.15 9.73 -21.14
CA LEU A 404 -3.78 11.00 -20.52
C LEU A 404 -4.38 12.18 -21.28
N THR A 405 -5.13 13.00 -20.56
CA THR A 405 -5.71 14.26 -21.02
C THR A 405 -5.25 15.38 -20.08
N ILE A 406 -4.82 16.50 -20.67
CA ILE A 406 -4.31 17.64 -19.93
C ILE A 406 -5.01 18.89 -20.44
N GLU A 407 -5.71 19.56 -19.55
CA GLU A 407 -6.39 20.83 -19.81
C GLU A 407 -5.65 21.94 -19.05
N LYS A 408 -5.31 23.03 -19.77
CA LYS A 408 -4.82 24.25 -19.14
C LYS A 408 -6.01 25.03 -18.57
N ILE A 409 -6.03 25.25 -17.26
CA ILE A 409 -7.06 26.04 -16.58
C ILE A 409 -6.69 27.53 -16.60
N ALA A 410 -5.46 27.86 -16.21
CA ALA A 410 -5.02 29.24 -16.10
C ALA A 410 -3.48 29.37 -16.20
N ASP A 411 -3.01 30.54 -16.62
CA ASP A 411 -1.61 30.94 -16.43
C ASP A 411 -1.37 31.38 -14.98
N GLY A 412 -0.12 31.28 -14.53
CA GLY A 412 0.27 31.69 -13.20
C GLY A 412 1.78 31.73 -13.04
N THR A 413 2.22 32.02 -11.82
CA THR A 413 3.64 31.99 -11.44
C THR A 413 3.82 31.06 -10.25
N TYR A 414 4.99 30.44 -10.16
CA TYR A 414 5.33 29.60 -9.02
C TYR A 414 6.75 29.90 -8.57
N THR A 415 6.91 30.14 -7.27
CA THR A 415 8.22 30.32 -6.64
C THR A 415 8.60 29.03 -5.96
N GLN A 416 9.78 28.51 -6.30
CA GLN A 416 10.29 27.30 -5.67
C GLN A 416 10.47 27.51 -4.16
N PRO A 417 10.18 26.49 -3.32
CA PRO A 417 10.47 26.58 -1.89
C PRO A 417 11.98 26.59 -1.64
N ALA A 418 12.40 26.84 -0.41
CA ALA A 418 13.80 26.63 -0.04
C ALA A 418 14.16 25.13 -0.22
N PRO A 419 15.23 24.79 -0.95
CA PRO A 419 15.60 23.40 -1.19
C PRO A 419 16.10 22.74 0.10
N THR A 420 15.78 21.45 0.26
CA THR A 420 16.47 20.64 1.27
C THR A 420 17.82 20.21 0.75
N VAL A 421 18.90 20.52 1.48
CA VAL A 421 20.25 20.05 1.13
C VAL A 421 20.36 18.55 1.39
N LEU A 422 20.84 17.80 0.39
CA LEU A 422 21.17 16.39 0.50
C LEU A 422 22.67 16.18 0.27
N ASP A 423 23.36 15.72 1.32
CA ASP A 423 24.72 15.18 1.25
C ASP A 423 24.68 13.65 1.03
N GLY A 424 25.83 12.96 1.08
CA GLY A 424 25.88 11.51 0.89
C GLY A 424 24.97 10.73 1.86
N ALA A 425 24.95 11.11 3.14
CA ALA A 425 24.06 10.50 4.12
C ALA A 425 22.58 10.80 3.82
N GLY A 426 22.27 12.01 3.35
CA GLY A 426 20.95 12.40 2.89
C GLY A 426 20.48 11.60 1.68
N PHE A 427 21.38 11.27 0.75
CA PHE A 427 21.11 10.38 -0.38
C PHE A 427 20.75 8.97 0.09
N ASP A 428 21.55 8.41 1.00
CA ASP A 428 21.30 7.07 1.55
C ASP A 428 19.98 7.03 2.34
N ALA A 429 19.69 8.06 3.14
CA ALA A 429 18.44 8.19 3.88
C ALA A 429 17.22 8.30 2.94
N TYR A 430 17.35 9.10 1.87
CA TYR A 430 16.30 9.22 0.86
C TYR A 430 16.04 7.89 0.15
N ALA A 431 17.08 7.13 -0.18
CA ALA A 431 16.97 5.84 -0.85
C ALA A 431 16.42 4.72 0.05
N ALA A 432 16.68 4.78 1.35
CA ALA A 432 16.19 3.84 2.35
C ALA A 432 14.72 4.09 2.73
N ALA A 433 14.24 5.33 2.64
CA ALA A 433 12.85 5.69 2.89
C ALA A 433 11.90 5.19 1.78
N ALA A 434 10.58 5.24 2.02
CA ALA A 434 9.61 5.25 0.94
C ALA A 434 9.72 6.63 0.25
N PRO A 435 10.37 6.74 -0.93
CA PRO A 435 10.72 8.03 -1.48
C PRO A 435 9.45 8.80 -1.83
N VAL A 436 9.44 10.11 -1.61
CA VAL A 436 8.41 11.06 -2.03
C VAL A 436 9.06 12.15 -2.87
N VAL A 437 8.31 12.79 -3.77
CA VAL A 437 8.86 13.89 -4.57
C VAL A 437 9.24 15.05 -3.65
N LYS A 438 10.51 15.48 -3.69
CA LYS A 438 11.05 16.49 -2.77
C LYS A 438 11.91 17.51 -3.50
N TYR A 439 11.74 18.79 -3.18
CA TYR A 439 12.62 19.84 -3.69
C TYR A 439 13.93 19.87 -2.90
N VAL A 440 15.04 19.62 -3.60
CA VAL A 440 16.35 19.33 -3.03
C VAL A 440 17.45 20.12 -3.71
N GLN A 441 18.58 20.24 -3.00
CA GLN A 441 19.83 20.72 -3.53
C GLN A 441 20.94 19.74 -3.15
N TYR A 442 21.84 19.44 -4.08
CA TYR A 442 23.02 18.63 -3.79
C TYR A 442 24.19 18.99 -4.70
N THR A 443 25.39 18.68 -4.23
CA THR A 443 26.65 18.93 -4.94
C THR A 443 27.26 17.61 -5.39
N GLY A 444 27.92 17.60 -6.54
CA GLY A 444 28.67 16.44 -7.00
C GLY A 444 29.28 16.61 -8.38
N VAL A 445 30.03 15.61 -8.83
CA VAL A 445 30.72 15.66 -10.14
C VAL A 445 29.78 15.17 -11.24
N LEU A 446 29.49 16.04 -12.22
CA LEU A 446 28.66 15.71 -13.38
C LEU A 446 29.43 14.84 -14.38
N THR A 447 28.79 13.79 -14.88
CA THR A 447 29.24 13.00 -16.02
C THR A 447 28.13 12.98 -17.08
N ILE A 448 28.44 13.49 -18.27
CA ILE A 448 27.57 13.47 -19.44
C ILE A 448 28.08 12.38 -20.40
N SER A 449 27.23 11.38 -20.67
CA SER A 449 27.53 10.30 -21.60
C SER A 449 26.30 10.00 -22.48
N GLY A 450 26.31 10.53 -23.70
CA GLY A 450 25.14 10.49 -24.58
C GLY A 450 23.95 11.19 -23.94
N PHE A 451 22.86 10.46 -23.73
CA PHE A 451 21.63 10.98 -23.08
C PHE A 451 21.63 10.85 -21.55
N TYR A 452 22.72 10.39 -20.94
CA TYR A 452 22.81 10.17 -19.51
C TYR A 452 23.61 11.29 -18.84
N TYR A 453 22.99 11.92 -17.83
CA TYR A 453 23.54 13.00 -17.03
C TYR A 453 23.56 12.55 -15.57
N ASN A 454 24.69 12.01 -15.12
CA ASN A 454 24.81 11.43 -13.78
C ASN A 454 25.72 12.29 -12.91
N VAL A 455 25.41 12.37 -11.62
CA VAL A 455 26.13 13.21 -10.66
C VAL A 455 26.64 12.32 -9.54
N ALA A 456 27.96 12.18 -9.43
CA ALA A 456 28.58 11.45 -8.33
C ALA A 456 28.59 12.33 -7.08
N VAL A 457 27.92 11.89 -6.02
CA VAL A 457 27.77 12.63 -4.76
C VAL A 457 28.75 12.08 -3.74
N GLU A 458 29.48 12.98 -3.07
CA GLU A 458 30.45 12.59 -2.06
C GLU A 458 29.78 11.94 -0.84
N GLY A 459 30.42 10.93 -0.26
CA GLY A 459 29.94 10.27 0.95
C GLY A 459 28.89 9.18 0.73
N THR A 460 28.52 8.87 -0.51
CA THR A 460 27.62 7.76 -0.88
C THR A 460 28.09 7.04 -2.14
N ASN A 461 27.66 5.79 -2.32
CA ASN A 461 27.81 5.07 -3.60
C ASN A 461 26.63 5.34 -4.56
N LEU A 462 25.60 6.06 -4.11
CA LEU A 462 24.48 6.49 -4.93
C LEU A 462 24.86 7.69 -5.80
N GLN A 463 24.16 7.86 -6.92
CA GLN A 463 24.37 8.99 -7.82
C GLN A 463 23.06 9.76 -8.04
N GLY A 464 23.15 11.05 -8.30
CA GLY A 464 22.05 11.79 -8.92
C GLY A 464 21.95 11.41 -10.39
N SER A 465 20.74 11.29 -10.92
CA SER A 465 20.46 11.11 -12.35
C SER A 465 19.55 12.23 -12.81
N LEU A 466 20.08 13.18 -13.59
CA LEU A 466 19.31 14.31 -14.10
C LEU A 466 18.37 13.78 -15.19
N ALA A 467 17.09 13.71 -14.84
CA ALA A 467 16.08 13.00 -15.62
C ALA A 467 15.60 13.87 -16.78
N TYR A 468 15.91 13.42 -18.00
CA TYR A 468 15.42 13.96 -19.27
C TYR A 468 15.53 15.49 -19.37
N PRO A 469 16.72 16.08 -19.13
CA PRO A 469 16.88 17.53 -19.22
C PRO A 469 16.39 18.04 -20.57
N ILE A 470 15.81 19.24 -20.59
CA ILE A 470 15.44 19.89 -21.84
C ILE A 470 16.72 20.12 -22.64
N ASP A 471 16.69 19.88 -23.95
CA ASP A 471 17.86 20.07 -24.80
C ASP A 471 18.42 21.50 -24.63
N GLY A 472 19.72 21.57 -24.32
CA GLY A 472 20.42 22.83 -24.07
C GLY A 472 20.20 23.46 -22.69
N SER A 473 19.39 22.85 -21.80
CA SER A 473 19.18 23.36 -20.43
C SER A 473 20.36 23.14 -19.49
N ILE A 474 21.25 22.20 -19.82
CA ILE A 474 22.48 21.93 -19.07
C ILE A 474 23.66 22.29 -19.98
N ASP A 475 24.55 23.14 -19.48
CA ASP A 475 25.78 23.47 -20.18
C ASP A 475 26.71 22.24 -20.25
N ALA A 476 26.96 21.78 -21.48
CA ALA A 476 27.83 20.63 -21.72
C ALA A 476 29.28 20.86 -21.25
N SER A 477 29.71 22.11 -21.06
CA SER A 477 31.03 22.45 -20.52
C SER A 477 31.22 22.03 -19.06
N LEU A 478 30.13 21.78 -18.33
CA LEU A 478 30.13 21.29 -16.94
C LEU A 478 30.45 19.79 -16.85
N ASN A 479 30.59 19.07 -17.96
CA ASN A 479 30.95 17.66 -17.95
C ASN A 479 32.33 17.44 -17.26
N GLY A 480 32.35 16.56 -16.27
CA GLY A 480 33.51 16.28 -15.43
C GLY A 480 33.78 17.31 -14.34
N GLN A 481 32.96 18.37 -14.23
CA GLN A 481 33.09 19.39 -13.19
C GLN A 481 32.19 19.11 -11.99
N GLU A 482 32.57 19.64 -10.83
CA GLU A 482 31.66 19.73 -9.71
C GLU A 482 30.55 20.74 -10.00
N ILE A 483 29.32 20.35 -9.73
CA ILE A 483 28.12 21.14 -9.98
C ILE A 483 27.25 21.18 -8.73
N VAL A 484 26.45 22.24 -8.63
CA VAL A 484 25.31 22.31 -7.70
C VAL A 484 24.04 22.07 -8.50
N VAL A 485 23.30 21.04 -8.12
CA VAL A 485 21.99 20.72 -8.68
C VAL A 485 20.93 21.20 -7.72
N THR A 486 19.99 22.02 -8.20
CA THR A 486 18.77 22.34 -7.46
C THR A 486 17.56 21.88 -8.27
N GLY A 487 16.70 21.05 -7.69
CA GLY A 487 15.62 20.41 -8.43
C GLY A 487 14.74 19.52 -7.58
N TYR A 488 13.91 18.69 -8.23
CA TYR A 488 13.03 17.74 -7.55
C TYR A 488 13.60 16.33 -7.62
N ALA A 489 13.88 15.72 -6.49
CA ALA A 489 14.12 14.28 -6.39
C ALA A 489 12.80 13.52 -6.66
N MET A 490 12.83 12.54 -7.55
CA MET A 490 11.69 11.80 -8.10
C MET A 490 11.90 10.29 -8.00
N GLY A 491 12.38 9.85 -6.84
CA GLY A 491 12.55 8.44 -6.52
C GLY A 491 13.79 7.79 -7.13
N MET A 492 13.89 6.48 -6.97
CA MET A 492 15.08 5.70 -7.35
C MET A 492 14.94 5.12 -8.75
N THR A 493 15.98 5.17 -9.57
CA THR A 493 15.99 4.46 -10.86
C THR A 493 15.68 2.97 -10.68
N ASN A 494 15.20 2.30 -11.72
CA ASN A 494 14.87 0.86 -11.69
C ASN A 494 16.08 -0.04 -11.32
N LYS A 495 17.31 0.47 -11.44
CA LYS A 495 18.55 -0.22 -11.01
C LYS A 495 18.88 0.00 -9.52
N SER A 496 18.16 0.89 -8.84
CA SER A 496 18.27 1.26 -7.41
C SER A 496 19.62 1.82 -6.98
N THR A 497 20.43 2.35 -7.90
CA THR A 497 21.74 2.96 -7.60
C THR A 497 21.77 4.47 -7.82
N MET A 498 20.66 5.07 -8.26
CA MET A 498 20.60 6.48 -8.63
C MET A 498 19.26 7.10 -8.22
N ILE A 499 19.27 8.34 -7.75
CA ILE A 499 18.09 9.17 -7.50
C ILE A 499 17.77 9.96 -8.75
N ASN A 500 16.59 9.74 -9.34
CA ASN A 500 16.10 10.56 -10.46
C ASN A 500 15.83 11.98 -9.98
N THR A 501 16.34 12.98 -10.69
CA THR A 501 16.16 14.39 -10.33
C THR A 501 15.70 15.18 -11.55
N LEU A 502 14.57 15.87 -11.44
CA LEU A 502 14.21 16.94 -12.38
C LEU A 502 14.97 18.19 -11.97
N ALA A 503 16.03 18.50 -12.70
CA ALA A 503 16.86 19.68 -12.43
C ALA A 503 16.11 20.95 -12.84
N ILE A 504 16.08 21.94 -11.95
CA ILE A 504 15.61 23.30 -12.24
C ILE A 504 16.82 24.19 -12.56
N THR A 505 17.88 24.09 -11.76
CA THR A 505 19.17 24.72 -12.06
C THR A 505 20.29 23.69 -11.94
N VAL A 506 21.26 23.80 -12.84
CA VAL A 506 22.54 23.12 -12.80
C VAL A 506 23.59 24.18 -13.00
N GLU A 507 24.32 24.49 -11.94
CA GLU A 507 25.32 25.55 -11.94
C GLU A 507 26.68 24.93 -11.67
N SER A 508 27.74 25.55 -12.19
CA SER A 508 29.09 25.21 -11.76
C SER A 508 29.14 25.33 -10.24
N GLY A 509 29.48 24.23 -9.57
CA GLY A 509 29.84 24.31 -8.18
C GLY A 509 31.14 25.09 -8.09
N THR A 510 31.36 25.80 -6.99
CA THR A 510 32.73 26.01 -6.55
C THR A 510 33.26 24.62 -6.21
N PRO A 511 34.21 24.05 -6.98
CA PRO A 511 34.84 22.80 -6.60
C PRO A 511 35.26 22.96 -5.14
N SER A 512 34.83 22.04 -4.28
CA SER A 512 35.26 22.05 -2.90
C SER A 512 36.78 22.20 -2.92
N THR A 513 37.28 23.29 -2.34
CA THR A 513 38.71 23.47 -2.12
C THR A 513 39.13 22.78 -0.82
N ASP A 514 38.16 22.20 -0.11
CA ASP A 514 38.39 21.57 1.17
C ASP A 514 39.10 20.22 0.92
N PRO A 515 40.19 19.97 1.64
CA PRO A 515 40.92 18.70 1.56
C PRO A 515 40.07 17.55 2.10
N ALA A 516 39.97 16.45 1.37
CA ALA A 516 39.13 15.30 1.77
C ALA A 516 39.71 13.94 1.32
N ILE A 517 39.20 12.85 1.91
CA ILE A 517 39.44 11.47 1.47
C ILE A 517 38.36 11.10 0.44
N SER A 518 38.76 11.00 -0.83
CA SER A 518 37.84 10.63 -1.90
C SER A 518 37.58 9.13 -2.02
N LYS A 519 38.50 8.26 -1.54
CA LYS A 519 38.32 6.80 -1.59
C LYS A 519 39.19 6.07 -0.56
N VAL A 520 38.65 4.96 -0.01
CA VAL A 520 39.41 3.88 0.64
C VAL A 520 39.17 2.57 -0.12
N ASP A 521 40.22 1.83 -0.46
CA ASP A 521 40.13 0.64 -1.30
C ASP A 521 41.07 -0.48 -0.84
N PRO A 522 40.55 -1.64 -0.40
CA PRO A 522 39.14 -2.02 -0.31
C PRO A 522 38.41 -1.38 0.88
N ALA A 523 37.07 -1.30 0.81
CA ALA A 523 36.22 -0.78 1.89
C ALA A 523 35.96 -1.79 3.03
N SER A 524 36.42 -3.05 2.86
CA SER A 524 36.41 -4.08 3.89
C SER A 524 37.61 -5.02 3.77
N LEU A 525 38.03 -5.59 4.90
CA LEU A 525 39.09 -6.58 5.01
C LEU A 525 38.59 -7.83 5.74
N SER A 526 38.90 -9.01 5.18
CA SER A 526 38.66 -10.30 5.83
C SER A 526 39.99 -10.99 6.07
N PHE A 527 40.23 -11.55 7.26
CA PHE A 527 41.49 -12.17 7.68
C PHE A 527 41.29 -13.65 8.04
N ALA A 528 42.25 -14.48 7.65
CA ALA A 528 42.34 -15.85 8.11
C ALA A 528 42.65 -15.94 9.61
N ALA A 529 42.19 -17.02 10.26
CA ALA A 529 42.47 -17.27 11.68
C ALA A 529 43.96 -17.45 11.98
N ALA A 530 44.76 -17.93 11.02
CA ALA A 530 46.21 -18.08 11.17
C ALA A 530 46.95 -16.73 11.29
N GLY A 531 46.27 -15.61 11.01
CA GLY A 531 46.85 -14.28 10.95
C GLY A 531 47.43 -13.98 9.57
N GLU A 532 47.24 -12.75 9.11
CA GLU A 532 47.79 -12.24 7.85
C GLU A 532 47.85 -10.70 7.88
N SER A 533 48.42 -10.09 6.85
CA SER A 533 48.39 -8.63 6.65
C SER A 533 47.74 -8.28 5.33
N LYS A 534 46.89 -7.25 5.33
CA LYS A 534 46.21 -6.73 4.12
C LYS A 534 46.35 -5.23 4.03
N THR A 535 46.22 -4.68 2.83
CA THR A 535 46.41 -3.25 2.57
C THR A 535 45.11 -2.57 2.18
N VAL A 536 45.00 -1.29 2.56
CA VAL A 536 43.99 -0.33 2.11
C VAL A 536 44.72 0.85 1.47
N THR A 537 44.35 1.21 0.26
CA THR A 537 44.85 2.41 -0.42
C THR A 537 43.88 3.56 -0.20
N VAL A 538 44.41 4.73 0.15
CA VAL A 538 43.65 5.96 0.40
C VAL A 538 43.90 6.94 -0.74
N THR A 539 42.83 7.45 -1.34
CA THR A 539 42.90 8.52 -2.33
C THR A 539 42.36 9.79 -1.70
N THR A 540 43.09 10.90 -1.84
CA THR A 540 42.70 12.22 -1.33
C THR A 540 42.50 13.21 -2.47
N VAL A 541 41.77 14.28 -2.19
CA VAL A 541 41.54 15.42 -3.09
C VAL A 541 41.82 16.72 -2.37
N ASN A 542 42.26 17.74 -3.12
CA ASN A 542 42.58 19.09 -2.61
C ASN A 542 43.58 19.11 -1.44
N THR A 543 44.43 18.07 -1.36
CA THR A 543 45.52 17.96 -0.41
C THR A 543 46.85 18.29 -1.07
N ASP A 544 47.75 18.92 -0.33
CA ASP A 544 49.17 19.02 -0.64
C ASP A 544 49.99 18.10 0.29
N ASP A 545 51.32 18.27 0.29
CA ASP A 545 52.27 17.51 1.10
C ASP A 545 52.20 17.81 2.61
N THR A 546 51.38 18.79 3.03
CA THR A 546 51.16 19.11 4.45
C THR A 546 50.08 18.24 5.11
N TYR A 547 49.32 17.47 4.32
CA TYR A 547 48.32 16.54 4.83
C TYR A 547 48.91 15.15 5.01
N THR A 548 48.44 14.46 6.05
CA THR A 548 48.89 13.09 6.34
C THR A 548 47.71 12.20 6.64
N ILE A 549 47.85 10.90 6.37
CA ILE A 549 46.88 9.89 6.77
C ILE A 549 47.23 9.38 8.16
N GLN A 550 46.23 9.30 9.03
CA GLN A 550 46.29 8.54 10.27
C GLN A 550 45.26 7.43 10.24
N ALA A 551 45.58 6.30 10.85
CA ALA A 551 44.67 5.18 10.92
C ALA A 551 44.69 4.56 12.31
N ALA A 552 43.51 4.19 12.82
CA ALA A 552 43.35 3.54 14.10
C ALA A 552 42.30 2.43 14.00
N SER A 553 42.52 1.33 14.71
CA SER A 553 41.54 0.26 14.85
C SER A 553 40.84 0.40 16.20
N ASP A 554 39.53 0.14 16.24
CA ASP A 554 38.77 0.01 17.49
C ASP A 554 39.02 -1.33 18.22
N ASN A 555 39.64 -2.29 17.54
CA ASN A 555 39.95 -3.61 18.07
C ASN A 555 41.46 -3.89 17.94
N THR A 556 42.10 -4.19 19.07
CA THR A 556 43.55 -4.42 19.18
C THR A 556 44.05 -5.64 18.40
N GLN A 557 43.14 -6.53 17.96
CA GLN A 557 43.48 -7.65 17.08
C GLN A 557 43.99 -7.19 15.70
N PHE A 558 43.53 -6.03 15.23
CA PHE A 558 43.91 -5.45 13.96
C PHE A 558 44.84 -4.27 14.20
N VAL A 559 46.08 -4.39 13.76
CA VAL A 559 47.13 -3.40 13.99
C VAL A 559 47.43 -2.66 12.68
N PRO A 560 46.90 -1.44 12.47
CA PRO A 560 47.21 -0.65 11.28
C PRO A 560 48.60 0.00 11.38
N THR A 561 49.29 0.05 10.25
CA THR A 561 50.52 0.80 10.03
C THR A 561 50.35 1.63 8.76
N VAL A 562 50.63 2.92 8.83
CA VAL A 562 50.46 3.86 7.70
C VAL A 562 51.82 4.11 7.05
N ASP A 563 51.89 3.93 5.73
CA ASP A 563 53.03 4.34 4.89
C ASP A 563 52.50 5.17 3.72
N GLY A 564 52.65 6.50 3.84
CA GLY A 564 52.03 7.45 2.91
C GLY A 564 50.52 7.27 2.82
N ASN A 565 50.04 6.90 1.63
CA ASN A 565 48.62 6.69 1.33
C ASN A 565 48.19 5.22 1.41
N VAL A 566 49.07 4.33 1.86
CA VAL A 566 48.76 2.90 2.01
C VAL A 566 48.76 2.54 3.49
N ILE A 567 47.67 1.95 3.94
CA ILE A 567 47.52 1.43 5.29
C ILE A 567 47.66 -0.07 5.22
N THR A 568 48.66 -0.63 5.90
CA THR A 568 48.79 -2.08 6.10
C THR A 568 48.19 -2.45 7.44
N VAL A 569 47.20 -3.32 7.45
CA VAL A 569 46.58 -3.85 8.66
C VAL A 569 47.08 -5.27 8.88
N ALA A 570 47.75 -5.51 10.01
CA ALA A 570 48.17 -6.84 10.44
C ALA A 570 47.17 -7.40 11.46
N ALA A 571 46.70 -8.63 11.23
CA ALA A 571 45.95 -9.40 12.21
C ALA A 571 46.80 -10.57 12.70
N ALA A 572 47.04 -10.66 14.00
CA ALA A 572 47.73 -11.82 14.60
C ALA A 572 46.86 -13.08 14.47
N ALA A 573 47.42 -14.27 14.74
CA ALA A 573 46.60 -15.47 14.76
C ALA A 573 45.47 -15.34 15.81
N ASN A 574 44.24 -15.60 15.39
CA ASN A 574 43.12 -15.74 16.29
C ASN A 574 43.16 -17.15 16.89
N THR A 575 43.43 -17.25 18.19
CA THR A 575 43.48 -18.51 18.95
C THR A 575 42.20 -18.81 19.71
N THR A 576 41.19 -17.95 19.58
CA THR A 576 39.90 -18.08 20.25
C THR A 576 38.88 -18.81 19.37
N ASP A 577 37.85 -19.36 19.99
CA ASP A 577 36.74 -20.06 19.34
C ASP A 577 35.66 -19.12 18.78
N ALA A 578 35.88 -17.80 18.87
CA ALA A 578 35.01 -16.76 18.32
C ALA A 578 35.69 -16.02 17.17
N ALA A 579 34.90 -15.61 16.16
CA ALA A 579 35.36 -14.68 15.14
C ALA A 579 35.56 -13.29 15.75
N ILE A 580 36.56 -12.55 15.28
CA ILE A 580 36.88 -11.22 15.78
C ILE A 580 36.51 -10.19 14.71
N THR A 581 35.79 -9.14 15.08
CA THR A 581 35.42 -8.03 14.18
C THR A 581 36.01 -6.72 14.68
N GLY A 582 36.19 -5.75 13.77
CA GLY A 582 36.67 -4.41 14.10
C GLY A 582 36.44 -3.42 12.97
N THR A 583 36.68 -2.14 13.27
CA THR A 583 36.57 -1.01 12.35
C THR A 583 37.90 -0.27 12.32
N LEU A 584 38.44 -0.12 11.12
CA LEU A 584 39.57 0.76 10.85
C LEU A 584 39.03 2.16 10.57
N THR A 585 39.37 3.13 11.40
CA THR A 585 39.12 4.55 11.17
C THR A 585 40.32 5.15 10.44
N VAL A 586 40.07 5.82 9.32
CA VAL A 586 41.06 6.50 8.48
C VAL A 586 40.80 8.00 8.52
N ASN A 587 41.73 8.76 9.05
CA ASN A 587 41.65 10.20 9.19
C ASN A 587 42.63 10.89 8.24
N LEU A 588 42.15 11.91 7.54
CA LEU A 588 42.99 12.89 6.86
C LEU A 588 43.30 14.00 7.85
N MET A 589 44.58 14.25 8.08
CA MET A 589 45.06 15.17 9.11
C MET A 589 45.76 16.37 8.47
N LYS A 590 45.55 17.55 9.04
CA LYS A 590 46.38 18.73 8.83
C LYS A 590 47.05 19.11 10.14
N GLY A 591 48.31 18.73 10.30
CA GLY A 591 48.98 18.81 11.61
C GLY A 591 48.26 17.96 12.65
N ALA A 592 47.67 18.59 13.68
CA ALA A 592 46.95 17.91 14.75
C ALA A 592 45.42 17.83 14.54
N GLU A 593 44.89 18.47 13.49
CA GLU A 593 43.46 18.56 13.23
C GLU A 593 43.02 17.46 12.24
N THR A 594 41.93 16.76 12.58
CA THR A 594 41.26 15.85 11.64
C THR A 594 40.37 16.65 10.70
N VAL A 595 40.65 16.54 9.41
CA VAL A 595 39.96 17.27 8.33
C VAL A 595 38.85 16.43 7.71
N ASP A 596 39.08 15.13 7.53
CA ASP A 596 38.07 14.18 7.05
C ASP A 596 38.30 12.78 7.65
N THR A 597 37.26 11.97 7.72
CA THR A 597 37.29 10.62 8.30
C THR A 597 36.50 9.64 7.43
N LYS A 598 37.09 8.47 7.13
CA LYS A 598 36.42 7.31 6.54
C LYS A 598 36.64 6.06 7.39
N THR A 599 35.86 5.01 7.15
CA THR A 599 35.97 3.74 7.87
C THR A 599 36.09 2.55 6.92
N VAL A 600 36.83 1.53 7.33
CA VAL A 600 36.95 0.22 6.65
C VAL A 600 36.58 -0.87 7.65
N SER A 601 35.66 -1.75 7.28
CA SER A 601 35.24 -2.87 8.15
C SER A 601 36.25 -4.02 8.12
N MET A 602 36.44 -4.70 9.26
CA MET A 602 37.40 -5.80 9.39
C MET A 602 36.77 -6.99 10.09
N ALA A 603 37.06 -8.20 9.59
CA ALA A 603 36.65 -9.45 10.19
C ALA A 603 37.80 -10.47 10.14
N GLN A 604 37.97 -11.24 11.20
CA GLN A 604 38.93 -12.34 11.29
C GLN A 604 38.23 -13.62 11.75
N ALA A 605 38.46 -14.71 11.02
CA ALA A 605 37.91 -16.02 11.37
C ALA A 605 38.42 -16.54 12.74
N LYS A 606 37.65 -17.41 13.40
CA LYS A 606 38.01 -18.11 14.65
C LYS A 606 39.10 -19.17 14.46
N ALA A 607 39.79 -19.54 15.54
CA ALA A 607 40.75 -20.64 15.56
C ALA A 607 40.08 -21.98 15.21
N THR A 608 40.70 -22.75 14.32
CA THR A 608 40.28 -24.12 14.02
C THR A 608 40.82 -25.08 15.10
N SER A 609 39.96 -25.81 15.81
CA SER A 609 40.38 -26.86 16.74
C SER A 609 40.59 -28.20 16.03
N GLY A 610 41.75 -28.85 16.20
CA GLY A 610 41.98 -30.27 15.88
C GLY A 610 42.12 -30.62 14.38
N ASP A 611 42.70 -31.81 14.09
CA ASP A 611 43.03 -32.35 12.77
C ASP A 611 42.01 -32.01 11.67
N VAL A 612 42.31 -30.99 10.87
CA VAL A 612 41.46 -30.57 9.75
C VAL A 612 41.63 -31.54 8.58
N THR A 613 40.56 -32.22 8.18
CA THR A 613 40.51 -32.92 6.90
C THR A 613 39.91 -31.99 5.85
N THR A 614 40.64 -31.74 4.77
CA THR A 614 40.13 -30.94 3.64
C THR A 614 39.71 -31.84 2.48
N ILE A 615 38.55 -31.57 1.89
CA ILE A 615 38.09 -32.18 0.64
C ILE A 615 37.83 -31.06 -0.37
N GLU A 616 38.25 -31.24 -1.61
CA GLU A 616 38.01 -30.28 -2.69
C GLU A 616 37.51 -30.98 -3.95
N ALA A 617 36.48 -30.41 -4.57
CA ALA A 617 36.06 -30.73 -5.93
C ALA A 617 36.37 -29.52 -6.82
N ASP A 618 37.32 -29.70 -7.73
CA ASP A 618 37.67 -28.70 -8.73
C ASP A 618 36.94 -28.99 -10.06
N PHE A 619 36.04 -28.08 -10.42
CA PHE A 619 35.22 -28.13 -11.63
C PHE A 619 35.83 -27.34 -12.79
N SER A 620 36.96 -26.67 -12.57
CA SER A 620 37.67 -25.91 -13.61
C SER A 620 38.45 -26.79 -14.59
N VAL A 621 38.55 -28.10 -14.32
CA VAL A 621 39.34 -29.06 -15.08
C VAL A 621 38.45 -30.13 -15.69
N LEU A 622 38.44 -30.23 -17.03
CA LEU A 622 37.58 -31.16 -17.76
C LEU A 622 37.79 -32.63 -17.38
N ALA A 623 39.04 -33.02 -17.07
CA ALA A 623 39.39 -34.39 -16.69
C ALA A 623 38.78 -34.83 -15.35
N ASN A 624 38.34 -33.88 -14.50
CA ASN A 624 37.74 -34.17 -13.20
C ASN A 624 36.27 -34.60 -13.30
N TYR A 625 35.63 -34.41 -14.46
CA TYR A 625 34.22 -34.76 -14.65
C TYR A 625 34.03 -36.24 -14.97
N PRO A 626 33.12 -36.94 -14.25
CA PRO A 626 32.66 -38.26 -14.64
C PRO A 626 32.15 -38.31 -16.08
N ALA A 627 32.32 -39.46 -16.73
CA ALA A 627 31.95 -39.64 -18.13
C ALA A 627 30.44 -39.46 -18.36
N ASP A 628 29.63 -39.79 -17.36
CA ASP A 628 28.17 -39.73 -17.34
C ASP A 628 27.60 -38.43 -16.78
N PHE A 629 28.44 -37.48 -16.33
CA PHE A 629 27.95 -36.18 -15.87
C PHE A 629 27.35 -35.37 -17.04
N PRO A 630 26.15 -34.77 -16.90
CA PRO A 630 25.52 -33.98 -17.95
C PRO A 630 26.40 -32.86 -18.49
N ARG A 631 26.60 -32.81 -19.82
CA ARG A 631 27.42 -31.80 -20.50
C ARG A 631 26.57 -30.93 -21.40
N GLU A 632 26.74 -29.62 -21.33
CA GLU A 632 25.99 -28.61 -22.09
C GLU A 632 24.50 -28.52 -21.68
N ASN A 633 23.89 -27.36 -21.92
CA ASN A 633 22.51 -27.06 -21.52
C ASN A 633 21.48 -28.03 -22.14
N ALA A 634 21.78 -28.61 -23.30
CA ALA A 634 20.91 -29.57 -23.98
C ALA A 634 20.72 -30.88 -23.22
N ASN A 635 21.68 -31.26 -22.36
CA ASN A 635 21.65 -32.52 -21.62
C ASN A 635 21.35 -32.33 -20.13
N LYS A 636 20.99 -31.12 -19.69
CA LYS A 636 20.74 -30.84 -18.28
C LYS A 636 19.63 -31.74 -17.73
N THR A 637 19.75 -32.10 -16.46
CA THR A 637 18.74 -32.89 -15.76
C THR A 637 18.44 -32.29 -14.38
N ALA A 638 17.22 -32.51 -13.91
CA ALA A 638 16.81 -32.18 -12.55
C ALA A 638 16.83 -33.42 -11.62
N GLU A 639 16.99 -34.62 -12.17
CA GLU A 639 16.98 -35.87 -11.41
C GLU A 639 18.08 -35.90 -10.35
N VAL A 640 17.77 -36.39 -9.16
CA VAL A 640 18.76 -36.55 -8.09
C VAL A 640 19.74 -37.67 -8.48
N LYS A 641 21.02 -37.35 -8.69
CA LYS A 641 22.07 -38.33 -9.01
C LYS A 641 23.36 -38.05 -8.26
N THR A 642 24.06 -39.13 -7.92
CA THR A 642 25.37 -39.07 -7.26
C THR A 642 26.48 -39.23 -8.27
N PHE A 643 27.50 -38.38 -8.15
CA PHE A 643 28.70 -38.39 -8.99
C PHE A 643 29.94 -38.32 -8.11
N THR A 644 31.05 -38.90 -8.59
CA THR A 644 32.31 -38.90 -7.86
C THR A 644 33.26 -37.83 -8.40
N PHE A 645 33.63 -36.86 -7.57
CA PHE A 645 34.65 -35.86 -7.87
C PHE A 645 35.79 -35.97 -6.85
N GLY A 646 37.04 -36.01 -7.31
CA GLY A 646 38.20 -36.11 -6.41
C GLY A 646 38.21 -37.34 -5.49
N GLY A 647 37.51 -38.42 -5.87
CA GLY A 647 37.35 -39.64 -5.05
C GLY A 647 36.21 -39.60 -4.02
N TYR A 648 35.43 -38.51 -3.97
CA TYR A 648 34.32 -38.35 -3.04
C TYR A 648 32.98 -38.21 -3.76
N GLU A 649 31.92 -38.71 -3.14
CA GLU A 649 30.56 -38.68 -3.69
C GLU A 649 29.86 -37.35 -3.40
N TYR A 650 29.27 -36.76 -4.43
CA TYR A 650 28.43 -35.57 -4.38
C TYR A 650 27.09 -35.89 -5.03
N THR A 651 25.98 -35.57 -4.36
CA THR A 651 24.63 -35.80 -4.90
C THR A 651 24.03 -34.49 -5.41
N PHE A 652 23.82 -34.41 -6.72
CA PHE A 652 23.25 -33.24 -7.37
C PHE A 652 21.74 -33.40 -7.52
N ALA A 653 21.00 -32.34 -7.22
CA ALA A 653 19.57 -32.23 -7.44
C ALA A 653 19.27 -30.88 -8.12
N GLY A 654 18.64 -30.91 -9.29
CA GLY A 654 18.20 -29.69 -9.98
C GLY A 654 16.81 -29.25 -9.55
N SER A 655 16.44 -28.00 -9.88
CA SER A 655 15.12 -27.44 -9.60
C SER A 655 14.14 -27.66 -10.75
N THR A 656 12.83 -27.75 -10.48
CA THR A 656 11.79 -27.85 -11.53
C THR A 656 11.92 -26.72 -12.56
N GLY A 657 12.03 -27.05 -13.86
CA GLY A 657 12.21 -26.08 -14.96
C GLY A 657 13.66 -25.65 -15.23
N ASN A 658 14.64 -26.12 -14.45
CA ASN A 658 16.06 -26.07 -14.80
C ASN A 658 16.78 -27.35 -14.36
N GLY A 659 18.11 -27.42 -14.43
CA GLY A 659 18.86 -28.63 -14.06
C GLY A 659 20.33 -28.33 -13.80
N TYR A 660 21.09 -29.37 -13.50
CA TYR A 660 22.55 -29.27 -13.42
C TYR A 660 23.22 -29.81 -14.68
N TYR A 661 24.33 -29.19 -15.04
CA TYR A 661 25.20 -29.59 -16.16
C TYR A 661 26.54 -28.86 -16.11
N MET A 662 27.52 -29.40 -16.83
CA MET A 662 28.80 -28.74 -17.10
C MET A 662 28.67 -27.79 -18.29
N ALA A 663 29.15 -26.55 -18.13
CA ALA A 663 29.24 -25.54 -19.17
C ALA A 663 30.68 -25.03 -19.30
N TYR A 664 30.97 -24.18 -20.30
CA TYR A 664 32.28 -23.55 -20.49
C TYR A 664 32.18 -22.03 -20.41
N ILE A 665 33.19 -21.40 -19.82
CA ILE A 665 33.28 -19.93 -19.75
C ILE A 665 33.57 -19.35 -21.13
N ASP A 666 34.50 -19.98 -21.84
CA ASP A 666 35.01 -19.54 -23.14
C ASP A 666 34.46 -20.39 -24.31
N LYS A 667 34.52 -19.82 -25.52
CA LYS A 667 34.03 -20.49 -26.74
C LYS A 667 34.93 -21.63 -27.19
N GLU A 668 36.20 -21.56 -26.81
CA GLU A 668 37.26 -22.52 -27.07
C GLU A 668 37.13 -23.78 -26.17
N LYS A 669 36.19 -23.78 -25.22
CA LYS A 669 35.85 -24.87 -24.31
C LYS A 669 37.02 -25.31 -23.43
N THR A 670 37.77 -24.35 -22.91
CA THR A 670 38.98 -24.61 -22.11
C THR A 670 38.74 -24.54 -20.61
N GLN A 671 37.78 -23.75 -20.15
CA GLN A 671 37.46 -23.60 -18.72
C GLN A 671 36.03 -24.06 -18.42
N PRO A 672 35.85 -25.35 -18.06
CA PRO A 672 34.56 -25.86 -17.60
C PRO A 672 34.16 -25.30 -16.23
N TYR A 673 32.87 -25.35 -15.94
CA TYR A 673 32.28 -25.07 -14.64
C TYR A 673 30.93 -25.78 -14.51
N ILE A 674 30.43 -25.92 -13.28
CA ILE A 674 29.09 -26.47 -13.03
C ILE A 674 28.07 -25.34 -12.97
N ILE A 675 26.95 -25.52 -13.68
CA ILE A 675 25.70 -24.84 -13.38
C ILE A 675 24.83 -25.83 -12.61
N ASN A 676 24.28 -25.42 -11.47
CA ASN A 676 23.27 -26.19 -10.78
C ASN A 676 22.01 -25.35 -10.59
N GLY A 677 20.93 -25.73 -11.29
CA GLY A 677 19.53 -25.35 -11.04
C GLY A 677 19.25 -23.89 -10.68
N LYS A 678 18.12 -23.65 -10.02
CA LYS A 678 17.68 -22.38 -9.42
C LYS A 678 17.32 -22.63 -7.95
N ALA A 679 16.56 -21.73 -7.31
CA ALA A 679 16.07 -21.92 -5.96
C ALA A 679 15.46 -23.33 -5.77
N GLY A 680 15.86 -24.02 -4.71
CA GLY A 680 15.47 -25.40 -4.43
C GLY A 680 16.42 -26.48 -4.96
N ALA A 681 17.33 -26.15 -5.87
CA ALA A 681 18.41 -27.06 -6.29
C ALA A 681 19.51 -27.13 -5.23
N TYR A 682 20.21 -28.26 -5.17
CA TYR A 682 21.30 -28.46 -4.22
C TYR A 682 22.40 -29.41 -4.71
N ILE A 683 23.55 -29.32 -4.06
CA ILE A 683 24.64 -30.30 -4.12
C ILE A 683 24.86 -30.81 -2.70
N GLU A 684 24.51 -32.07 -2.45
CA GLU A 684 24.82 -32.74 -1.18
C GLU A 684 26.30 -33.12 -1.16
N LEU A 685 26.98 -32.69 -0.10
CA LEU A 685 28.40 -32.78 0.12
C LEU A 685 28.77 -34.13 0.75
N PRO A 686 30.01 -34.63 0.54
CA PRO A 686 30.51 -35.78 1.26
C PRO A 686 30.59 -35.50 2.77
N SER A 687 30.57 -36.57 3.57
CA SER A 687 30.78 -36.53 5.02
C SER A 687 32.04 -37.29 5.39
N VAL A 688 32.78 -36.84 6.40
CA VAL A 688 33.94 -37.55 6.94
C VAL A 688 33.56 -38.25 8.24
N ALA A 689 33.83 -39.56 8.33
CA ALA A 689 33.51 -40.34 9.52
C ALA A 689 34.22 -39.76 10.76
N GLY A 690 33.46 -39.49 11.82
CA GLY A 690 33.98 -38.95 13.06
C GLY A 690 34.37 -37.46 13.04
N LYS A 691 34.17 -36.74 11.93
CA LYS A 691 34.45 -35.31 11.82
C LYS A 691 33.23 -34.51 11.38
N ALA A 692 33.05 -33.33 11.95
CA ALA A 692 31.98 -32.40 11.62
C ALA A 692 32.43 -31.44 10.51
N LEU A 693 31.52 -31.06 9.61
CA LEU A 693 31.81 -30.05 8.57
C LEU A 693 31.90 -28.67 9.22
N THR A 694 33.07 -28.02 9.14
CA THR A 694 33.31 -26.74 9.82
C THR A 694 33.39 -25.56 8.85
N ARG A 695 33.74 -25.80 7.58
CA ARG A 695 33.82 -24.76 6.57
C ARG A 695 33.48 -25.28 5.19
N VAL A 696 32.79 -24.45 4.40
CA VAL A 696 32.65 -24.63 2.96
C VAL A 696 33.10 -23.36 2.24
N THR A 697 33.96 -23.49 1.23
CA THR A 697 34.34 -22.39 0.34
C THR A 697 33.87 -22.72 -1.07
N LEU A 698 33.11 -21.81 -1.67
CA LEU A 698 32.56 -21.92 -3.02
C LEU A 698 33.23 -20.89 -3.91
N THR A 699 33.80 -21.32 -5.03
CA THR A 699 34.44 -20.42 -5.99
C THR A 699 33.56 -20.25 -7.21
N THR A 700 33.28 -19.01 -7.61
CA THR A 700 32.45 -18.69 -8.77
C THR A 700 33.29 -18.48 -10.01
N ARG A 701 32.68 -18.60 -11.20
CA ARG A 701 33.34 -18.13 -12.43
C ARG A 701 33.35 -16.60 -12.49
N SER A 702 34.26 -16.05 -13.30
CA SER A 702 34.20 -14.64 -13.70
C SER A 702 32.86 -14.33 -14.38
N GLY A 703 32.19 -13.25 -13.99
CA GLY A 703 30.92 -12.81 -14.57
C GLY A 703 29.71 -13.69 -14.21
N ALA A 704 29.76 -14.41 -13.08
CA ALA A 704 28.58 -15.07 -12.51
C ALA A 704 27.48 -14.05 -12.14
N SER A 705 26.23 -14.52 -12.03
CA SER A 705 25.08 -13.66 -11.73
C SER A 705 25.14 -13.10 -10.30
N THR A 706 24.87 -11.80 -10.13
CA THR A 706 24.85 -11.09 -8.84
C THR A 706 23.66 -11.38 -7.95
N ASN A 707 22.71 -12.13 -8.49
CA ASN A 707 21.42 -12.30 -7.85
C ASN A 707 21.25 -13.73 -7.33
N VAL A 708 22.26 -14.58 -7.47
CA VAL A 708 22.26 -15.92 -6.87
C VAL A 708 22.45 -15.77 -5.37
N ALA A 709 21.63 -16.47 -4.59
CA ALA A 709 21.84 -16.69 -3.18
C ALA A 709 22.15 -18.17 -2.96
N VAL A 710 23.23 -18.46 -2.25
CA VAL A 710 23.66 -19.83 -1.93
C VAL A 710 23.98 -19.90 -0.45
N GLY A 711 23.58 -20.98 0.22
CA GLY A 711 23.94 -21.26 1.61
C GLY A 711 24.25 -22.73 1.83
N ILE A 712 24.61 -23.08 3.06
CA ILE A 712 24.90 -24.44 3.53
C ILE A 712 23.80 -24.93 4.47
N TYR A 713 23.08 -25.95 4.02
CA TYR A 713 21.84 -26.43 4.62
C TYR A 713 22.01 -27.89 5.06
N ASP A 714 21.18 -28.32 6.01
CA ASP A 714 21.10 -29.73 6.39
C ASP A 714 20.29 -30.58 5.38
N SER A 715 20.12 -31.88 5.67
CA SER A 715 19.35 -32.79 4.82
C SER A 715 17.84 -32.47 4.76
N SER A 716 17.35 -31.63 5.66
CA SER A 716 15.97 -31.15 5.72
C SER A 716 15.80 -29.79 5.02
N ASN A 717 16.85 -29.29 4.37
CA ASN A 717 16.91 -27.95 3.78
C ASN A 717 16.65 -26.84 4.80
N THR A 718 17.21 -26.97 6.00
CA THR A 718 17.31 -25.87 6.98
C THR A 718 18.73 -25.32 6.97
N ALA A 719 18.87 -23.99 6.95
CA ALA A 719 20.18 -23.34 6.99
C ALA A 719 20.94 -23.71 8.27
N VAL A 720 22.20 -24.10 8.11
CA VAL A 720 23.11 -24.34 9.24
C VAL A 720 23.61 -22.99 9.74
N ALA A 721 23.82 -22.85 11.05
CA ALA A 721 24.36 -21.62 11.63
C ALA A 721 25.76 -21.30 11.06
N GLY A 722 25.93 -20.10 10.49
CA GLY A 722 27.13 -19.69 9.74
C GLY A 722 27.16 -20.16 8.28
N GLY A 723 26.10 -20.84 7.85
CA GLY A 723 25.82 -21.29 6.49
C GLY A 723 24.62 -20.59 5.85
N GLU A 724 24.15 -19.47 6.40
CA GLU A 724 23.02 -18.71 5.87
C GLU A 724 23.28 -18.27 4.43
N ALA A 725 22.21 -18.16 3.63
CA ALA A 725 22.35 -17.86 2.21
C ALA A 725 22.93 -16.46 1.97
N VAL A 726 24.05 -16.39 1.24
CA VAL A 726 24.72 -15.14 0.87
C VAL A 726 24.44 -14.81 -0.59
N GLN A 727 24.02 -13.56 -0.85
CA GLN A 727 23.89 -13.05 -2.21
C GLN A 727 25.28 -12.78 -2.81
N TRP A 728 25.57 -13.39 -3.95
CA TRP A 728 26.86 -13.24 -4.62
C TRP A 728 27.00 -11.87 -5.31
N SER A 729 28.19 -11.27 -5.24
CA SER A 729 28.55 -10.01 -5.92
C SER A 729 29.01 -10.24 -7.37
N LYS A 730 28.93 -9.22 -8.24
CA LYS A 730 29.54 -9.26 -9.59
C LYS A 730 30.97 -8.78 -9.50
N THR A 731 31.88 -9.54 -10.08
CA THR A 731 33.16 -8.99 -10.53
C THR A 731 33.55 -9.60 -11.88
N THR A 732 34.54 -8.98 -12.52
CA THR A 732 35.23 -9.51 -13.70
C THR A 732 36.23 -10.61 -13.35
N ALA A 733 36.35 -10.99 -12.08
CA ALA A 733 37.22 -12.04 -11.57
C ALA A 733 36.40 -13.16 -10.91
N PRO A 734 36.95 -14.38 -10.74
CA PRO A 734 36.40 -15.37 -9.82
C PRO A 734 36.28 -14.78 -8.41
N LEU A 735 35.23 -15.16 -7.67
CA LEU A 735 35.03 -14.79 -6.27
C LEU A 735 34.92 -16.03 -5.41
N GLU A 736 35.43 -15.94 -4.19
CA GLU A 736 35.34 -17.00 -3.18
C GLU A 736 34.32 -16.59 -2.11
N TYR A 737 33.43 -17.52 -1.78
CA TYR A 737 32.43 -17.37 -0.72
C TYR A 737 32.67 -18.44 0.33
N THR A 738 33.03 -18.03 1.53
CA THR A 738 33.34 -18.91 2.65
C THR A 738 32.20 -18.90 3.68
N TYR A 739 31.76 -20.09 4.06
CA TYR A 739 30.75 -20.34 5.09
C TYR A 739 31.42 -21.06 6.25
N ASP A 740 31.48 -20.39 7.40
CA ASP A 740 32.08 -20.90 8.63
C ASP A 740 30.97 -21.49 9.52
N LEU A 741 30.84 -22.81 9.50
CA LEU A 741 29.70 -23.50 10.09
C LEU A 741 29.88 -23.73 11.59
N THR A 742 28.75 -23.69 12.31
CA THR A 742 28.66 -24.05 13.73
C THR A 742 27.49 -25.00 13.96
N GLY A 743 27.60 -25.82 15.01
CA GLY A 743 26.54 -26.77 15.37
C GLY A 743 26.36 -27.93 14.39
N THR A 744 27.34 -28.21 13.52
CA THR A 744 27.32 -29.37 12.64
C THR A 744 27.66 -30.66 13.39
N THR A 745 27.12 -31.77 12.89
CA THR A 745 27.23 -33.10 13.50
C THR A 745 28.25 -33.93 12.74
N ALA A 746 29.13 -34.61 13.48
CA ALA A 746 30.15 -35.48 12.90
C ALA A 746 29.53 -36.58 12.03
N GLY A 747 30.13 -36.85 10.86
CA GLY A 747 29.65 -37.87 9.93
C GLY A 747 28.31 -37.58 9.27
N THR A 748 27.79 -36.35 9.36
CA THR A 748 26.52 -35.94 8.73
C THR A 748 26.79 -35.23 7.39
N LYS A 749 25.94 -35.48 6.39
CA LYS A 749 25.99 -34.78 5.10
C LYS A 749 25.25 -33.44 5.16
N TYR A 750 25.78 -32.47 4.43
CA TYR A 750 25.21 -31.13 4.29
C TYR A 750 25.06 -30.77 2.82
N ARG A 751 24.36 -29.70 2.51
CA ARG A 751 24.01 -29.30 1.15
C ARG A 751 24.49 -27.89 0.85
N VAL A 752 25.13 -27.70 -0.29
CA VAL A 752 25.15 -26.40 -0.95
C VAL A 752 23.77 -26.20 -1.55
N TYR A 753 22.97 -25.34 -0.93
CA TYR A 753 21.57 -25.11 -1.30
C TYR A 753 21.42 -23.75 -1.99
N ILE A 754 20.68 -23.74 -3.09
CA ILE A 754 20.44 -22.52 -3.85
C ILE A 754 19.11 -21.94 -3.39
N ASP A 755 19.15 -20.73 -2.87
CA ASP A 755 17.97 -20.05 -2.32
C ASP A 755 17.44 -18.99 -3.29
N LYS A 756 16.24 -18.51 -3.02
CA LYS A 756 15.71 -17.28 -3.63
C LYS A 756 16.61 -16.12 -3.21
N ASN A 757 16.79 -15.19 -4.12
CA ASN A 757 17.50 -13.97 -3.79
C ASN A 757 16.77 -13.25 -2.63
N PRO A 758 17.41 -13.01 -1.48
CA PRO A 758 16.74 -12.47 -0.30
C PRO A 758 16.25 -11.04 -0.51
N THR A 759 16.86 -10.31 -1.45
CA THR A 759 16.53 -8.92 -1.80
C THR A 759 15.37 -8.82 -2.79
N THR A 760 15.24 -9.77 -3.72
CA THR A 760 14.32 -9.67 -4.87
C THR A 760 13.28 -10.78 -4.95
N GLY A 761 13.41 -11.84 -4.14
CA GLY A 761 12.57 -13.04 -4.18
C GLY A 761 12.71 -13.89 -5.45
N LYS A 762 13.57 -13.49 -6.40
CA LYS A 762 13.74 -14.13 -7.70
C LYS A 762 14.76 -15.27 -7.66
N GLU A 763 14.64 -16.18 -8.63
CA GLU A 763 15.41 -17.41 -8.69
C GLU A 763 16.47 -17.38 -9.81
N TYR A 764 17.72 -17.67 -9.47
CA TYR A 764 18.87 -17.57 -10.37
C TYR A 764 19.74 -18.82 -10.36
N ASN A 765 20.51 -19.01 -11.43
CA ASN A 765 21.38 -20.18 -11.56
C ASN A 765 22.71 -20.00 -10.83
N ALA A 766 23.05 -20.93 -9.95
CA ALA A 766 24.35 -20.95 -9.31
C ALA A 766 25.42 -21.58 -10.22
N GLN A 767 26.63 -21.05 -10.14
CA GLN A 767 27.74 -21.35 -11.06
C GLN A 767 29.03 -21.57 -10.26
N PHE A 768 29.56 -22.79 -10.29
CA PHE A 768 30.67 -23.22 -9.42
C PHE A 768 31.90 -23.63 -10.24
N MET A 769 33.05 -23.06 -9.88
CA MET A 769 34.38 -23.45 -10.34
C MET A 769 35.02 -24.49 -9.42
N SER A 770 34.77 -24.39 -8.12
CA SER A 770 35.19 -25.41 -7.15
C SER A 770 34.35 -25.33 -5.88
N ILE A 771 34.37 -26.43 -5.11
CA ILE A 771 33.83 -26.53 -3.76
C ILE A 771 34.91 -27.13 -2.87
N LYS A 772 35.32 -26.40 -1.84
CA LYS A 772 36.27 -26.85 -0.83
C LYS A 772 35.56 -26.97 0.51
N MET A 773 35.86 -28.02 1.27
CA MET A 773 35.26 -28.33 2.56
C MET A 773 36.33 -28.65 3.57
N GLU A 774 36.14 -28.21 4.81
CA GLU A 774 37.03 -28.53 5.94
C GLU A 774 36.23 -29.22 7.04
N PHE A 775 36.75 -30.35 7.54
CA PHE A 775 36.11 -31.19 8.55
C PHE A 775 37.02 -31.36 9.76
N ASN A 776 36.47 -31.21 10.96
CA ASN A 776 37.22 -31.35 12.22
C ASN A 776 36.56 -32.35 13.17
#